data_AF-A0A8H7YVN0-F1
#
_entry.id   AF-A0A8H7YVN0-F1
#
_cell.length_a   1.000
_cell.length_b   1.000
_cell.length_c   1.000
_cell.angle_alpha   90.00
_cell.angle_beta   90.00
_cell.angle_gamma   90.00
#
_symmetry.space_group_name_H-M   'P 1'
#
loop_
_entity.id
_entity.type
_entity.pdbx_description
1 polymer ?
#
loop_
_entity_poly.entity_id
_entity_poly.type
_entity_poly.pdbx_seq_one_letter_code
_entity_poly.pdbx_strand_id
1 'polypeptide(L)'
;MPEESGLYCILCAGFIHYQSPRESWRTEFRAVRVTHGDGDEKKRLLTGVGGFIHRDFPFSAPSNPDQRYDDKEYRVSPLDEFVPFLSASNRIDIGYAFHDLCWRLLNALSYPDPVPIDRFYDICSSFHPRSQNWLPWGHTYGGLLKADRVYYPWEEARLAGMITGSVTKPKLSPYYYYKQDPWNIPELQQILAETKESPGRESCNEELRISCRPQQHADCFSVLPAELLGEIMTQLLVKDVASLRRASRSFASLPLTQYFWSSRFRPEMDRDFIFEATIADRESAVSAGRRDWRALYEKTGQSLLEGGALANRRRIWNCNRSLARLLSIEPLDKERLARADRYNNIVWKVVGARYPSNQYSRLYVQAARLPREISRIAVSLITLNGKQYVSGIRVSSRKEPGVDMGYIIPGSEIVLDLENENGTPVTLSGFITAVGPSGIHALRATTLEGVLSIWGGCPDSKPVTLRLCNKERISHLKCAFDGFKLVAISVPDPEVGSHERPPHLPLRTTAIWYPTVPPEDVYLHESTFAGKEVPQSEYHPLIHVMFGGPQGSYLKYLTRISVTVSGQTIVGIDFEYGAESAPVERLQAGRNAMGGDDSLRIPFTIDGPGGEILTGIQVNGDCWKNITSIKVATNRNRQFTFQPNAIPQLRFPPGPLVRKKMGKIEITPGTTIIGIYIMHDSFSGMIGLGPISKRLPENSHNGSHAKDKS
;
A
#
# COMPACT_ATOMS: atom_id res chain seq x y z
N MET A 1 26.83 -7.44 14.22
CA MET A 1 26.94 -6.09 14.81
C MET A 1 25.51 -5.58 14.95
N PRO A 2 25.01 -5.27 16.16
CA PRO A 2 23.74 -4.58 16.25
C PRO A 2 23.97 -3.18 15.67
N GLU A 3 23.31 -2.87 14.55
CA GLU A 3 23.36 -1.52 13.97
C GLU A 3 22.87 -0.52 15.02
N GLU A 4 23.72 0.42 15.41
CA GLU A 4 23.28 1.58 16.19
C GLU A 4 22.09 2.22 15.47
N SER A 5 20.96 2.39 16.18
CA SER A 5 19.76 3.01 15.65
C SER A 5 20.05 4.45 15.24
N GLY A 6 20.29 4.68 13.94
CA GLY A 6 20.55 6.00 13.38
C GLY A 6 19.27 6.80 13.15
N LEU A 7 19.34 8.12 13.34
CA LEU A 7 18.25 9.02 12.99
C LEU A 7 18.32 9.38 11.49
N TYR A 8 17.24 9.14 10.77
CA TYR A 8 17.13 9.45 9.34
C TYR A 8 16.03 10.47 9.09
N CYS A 9 16.26 11.34 8.12
CA CYS A 9 15.28 12.31 7.66
C CYS A 9 14.10 11.58 7.00
N ILE A 10 12.89 11.80 7.51
CA ILE A 10 11.69 11.12 6.98
C ILE A 10 11.33 11.55 5.55
N LEU A 11 11.86 12.67 5.05
CA LEU A 11 11.59 13.23 3.72
C LEU A 11 12.59 12.76 2.65
N CYS A 12 13.84 12.46 3.02
CA CYS A 12 14.89 12.11 2.05
C CYS A 12 15.60 10.77 2.33
N ALA A 13 15.33 10.13 3.47
CA ALA A 13 16.00 8.96 4.01
C ALA A 13 17.52 9.09 4.26
N GLY A 14 18.07 10.30 4.11
CA GLY A 14 19.46 10.61 4.45
C GLY A 14 19.65 10.64 5.97
N PHE A 15 20.83 10.21 6.42
CA PHE A 15 21.22 10.26 7.82
C PHE A 15 21.28 11.71 8.33
N ILE A 16 20.75 11.96 9.53
CA ILE A 16 20.87 13.25 10.21
C ILE A 16 22.12 13.17 11.10
N HIS A 17 23.18 13.90 10.73
CA HIS A 17 24.47 13.86 11.42
C HIS A 17 24.51 14.78 12.65
N TYR A 18 23.45 14.77 13.48
CA TYR A 18 23.33 15.66 14.64
C TYR A 18 24.42 15.43 15.70
N GLN A 19 25.10 14.28 15.72
CA GLN A 19 26.26 14.02 16.59
C GLN A 19 27.61 14.36 15.93
N SER A 20 27.62 14.95 14.73
CA SER A 20 28.84 15.36 14.06
C SER A 20 29.08 16.85 14.29
N PRO A 21 30.25 17.26 14.81
CA PRO A 21 30.56 18.67 15.02
C PRO A 21 30.88 19.41 13.71
N ARG A 22 30.84 18.71 12.55
CA ARG A 22 31.11 19.33 11.26
C ARG A 22 29.91 20.15 10.82
N GLU A 23 30.17 21.40 10.44
CA GLU A 23 29.21 22.25 9.75
C GLU A 23 28.90 21.64 8.38
N SER A 24 27.71 21.07 8.27
CA SER A 24 27.16 20.50 7.05
C SER A 24 25.65 20.63 7.15
N TRP A 25 24.98 20.89 6.03
CA TRP A 25 23.52 20.90 5.96
C TRP A 25 22.87 19.60 6.49
N ARG A 26 23.63 18.49 6.50
CA ARG A 26 23.17 17.20 7.03
C ARG A 26 23.14 17.12 8.55
N THR A 27 23.79 18.06 9.24
CA THR A 27 23.76 18.22 10.70
C THR A 27 22.52 19.02 11.11
N GLU A 28 22.07 19.96 10.28
CA GLU A 28 20.90 20.80 10.54
C GLU A 28 19.59 20.04 10.32
N PHE A 29 18.69 20.13 11.30
CA PHE A 29 17.40 19.46 11.24
C PHE A 29 16.30 20.27 11.90
N ARG A 30 15.06 19.91 11.58
CA ARG A 30 13.83 20.34 12.25
C ARG A 30 13.00 19.10 12.54
N ALA A 31 11.98 19.26 13.37
CA ALA A 31 10.97 18.23 13.57
C ALA A 31 9.58 18.82 13.73
N VAL A 32 8.57 18.03 13.38
CA VAL A 32 7.20 18.28 13.86
C VAL A 32 6.96 17.37 15.05
N ARG A 33 6.59 17.96 16.19
CA ARG A 33 6.40 17.24 17.46
C ARG A 33 5.19 17.77 18.23
N VAL A 34 4.86 17.06 19.30
CA VAL A 34 3.81 17.44 20.27
C VAL A 34 4.47 18.00 21.52
N THR A 35 3.89 19.06 22.10
CA THR A 35 4.37 19.65 23.36
C THR A 35 3.98 18.78 24.57
N HIS A 36 4.91 18.65 25.52
CA HIS A 36 4.65 18.11 26.85
C HIS A 36 4.45 19.28 27.82
N GLY A 37 3.20 19.67 28.09
CA GLY A 37 2.86 20.65 29.11
C GLY A 37 1.80 20.09 30.06
N ASP A 38 1.77 20.58 31.31
CA ASP A 38 0.81 20.20 32.38
C ASP A 38 -0.65 20.63 32.11
N GLY A 39 -0.99 21.06 30.89
CA GLY A 39 -2.35 21.43 30.47
C GLY A 39 -2.97 20.39 29.54
N ASP A 40 -4.29 20.27 29.57
CA ASP A 40 -5.07 19.23 28.86
C ASP A 40 -4.98 19.28 27.31
N GLU A 41 -4.44 20.33 26.68
CA GLU A 41 -4.32 20.43 25.22
C GLU A 41 -2.89 20.23 24.70
N LYS A 42 -2.63 19.03 24.18
CA LYS A 42 -1.43 18.70 23.41
C LYS A 42 -1.39 19.47 22.08
N LYS A 43 -0.51 20.47 21.97
CA LYS A 43 -0.31 21.25 20.72
C LYS A 43 0.80 20.63 19.86
N ARG A 44 0.58 20.61 18.54
CA ARG A 44 1.60 20.24 17.55
C ARG A 44 2.34 21.49 17.08
N LEU A 45 3.65 21.40 16.96
CA LEU A 45 4.48 22.49 16.48
C LEU A 45 5.64 22.01 15.61
N LEU A 46 6.12 22.93 14.76
CA LEU A 46 7.39 22.82 14.07
C LEU A 46 8.49 23.41 14.96
N THR A 47 9.58 22.67 15.16
CA THR A 47 10.75 23.20 15.89
C THR A 47 11.53 24.21 15.04
N GLY A 48 12.32 25.05 15.71
CA GLY A 48 13.45 25.76 15.13
C GLY A 48 14.53 24.83 14.59
N VAL A 49 15.61 25.41 14.08
CA VAL A 49 16.72 24.63 13.50
C VAL A 49 17.60 24.07 14.62
N GLY A 50 17.59 22.75 14.75
CA GLY A 50 18.55 21.99 15.56
C GLY A 50 19.86 21.76 14.79
N GLY A 51 20.93 21.48 15.54
CA GLY A 51 22.28 21.28 14.99
C GLY A 51 23.05 20.19 15.74
N PHE A 52 24.31 20.47 16.08
CA PHE A 52 25.14 19.52 16.83
C PHE A 52 24.61 19.32 18.25
N ILE A 53 24.42 18.07 18.66
CA ILE A 53 24.05 17.66 20.02
C ILE A 53 25.10 16.67 20.51
N HIS A 54 25.73 16.98 21.64
CA HIS A 54 26.69 16.09 22.27
C HIS A 54 25.97 14.84 22.82
N ARG A 55 26.66 13.69 22.85
CA ARG A 55 26.05 12.38 23.19
C ARG A 55 25.41 12.33 24.58
N ASP A 56 25.87 13.19 25.49
CA ASP A 56 25.38 13.28 26.87
C ASP A 56 24.07 14.07 27.00
N PHE A 57 23.62 14.74 25.93
CA PHE A 57 22.39 15.51 25.94
C PHE A 57 21.25 14.77 25.25
N PRO A 58 20.01 14.93 25.75
CA PRO A 58 18.82 14.43 25.08
C PRO A 58 18.62 15.10 23.72
N PHE A 59 17.94 14.38 22.83
CA PHE A 59 17.61 14.90 21.51
C PHE A 59 16.68 16.11 21.64
N SER A 60 17.09 17.25 21.09
CA SER A 60 16.44 18.53 21.29
C SER A 60 16.59 19.46 20.08
N ALA A 61 15.63 20.36 19.90
CA ALA A 61 15.68 21.45 18.94
C ALA A 61 14.83 22.62 19.45
N PRO A 62 15.17 23.88 19.12
CA PRO A 62 14.45 25.05 19.63
C PRO A 62 12.94 24.90 19.47
N SER A 63 12.16 25.19 20.51
CA SER A 63 10.70 25.11 20.45
C SER A 63 10.08 26.18 19.55
N ASN A 64 10.76 27.32 19.40
CA ASN A 64 10.35 28.40 18.50
C ASN A 64 10.81 28.08 17.06
N PRO A 65 9.89 28.03 16.06
CA PRO A 65 10.25 27.75 14.66
C PRO A 65 11.21 28.77 14.04
N ASP A 66 11.29 29.99 14.56
CA ASP A 66 12.13 31.05 14.01
C ASP A 66 13.54 31.09 14.62
N GLN A 67 13.81 30.28 15.65
CA GLN A 67 15.12 30.19 16.31
C GLN A 67 16.02 29.12 15.70
N ARG A 68 17.33 29.26 15.92
CA ARG A 68 18.37 28.31 15.55
C ARG A 68 19.26 27.96 16.74
N TYR A 69 19.89 26.79 16.65
CA TYR A 69 20.82 26.30 17.66
C TYR A 69 22.06 27.19 17.87
N ASP A 70 22.44 27.97 16.85
CA ASP A 70 23.62 28.86 16.82
C ASP A 70 23.29 30.34 17.11
N ASP A 71 22.02 30.65 17.44
CA ASP A 71 21.63 32.00 17.85
C ASP A 71 22.26 32.36 19.20
N LYS A 72 22.85 33.56 19.29
CA LYS A 72 23.57 34.03 20.50
C LYS A 72 22.70 33.98 21.76
N GLU A 73 21.42 34.27 21.61
CA GLU A 73 20.43 34.34 22.69
C GLU A 73 19.82 32.98 23.04
N TYR A 74 19.97 31.98 22.17
CA TYR A 74 19.37 30.67 22.39
C TYR A 74 20.15 29.88 23.44
N ARG A 75 19.40 29.25 24.34
CA ARG A 75 19.89 28.30 25.34
C ARG A 75 18.93 27.13 25.36
N VAL A 76 19.46 25.91 25.25
CA VAL A 76 18.65 24.69 25.28
C VAL A 76 17.89 24.60 26.61
N SER A 77 16.58 24.40 26.51
CA SER A 77 15.66 24.21 27.63
C SER A 77 15.10 22.79 27.64
N PRO A 78 14.68 22.24 28.79
CA PRO A 78 13.95 20.96 28.84
C PRO A 78 12.69 20.92 27.96
N LEU A 79 12.10 22.08 27.63
CA LEU A 79 10.96 22.17 26.71
C LEU A 79 11.31 21.87 25.25
N ASP A 80 12.58 21.98 24.88
CA ASP A 80 13.12 21.71 23.55
C ASP A 80 13.36 20.22 23.31
N GLU A 81 13.35 19.41 24.37
CA GLU A 81 13.60 17.98 24.32
C GLU A 81 12.38 17.20 23.80
N PHE A 82 12.64 16.18 22.97
CA PHE A 82 11.60 15.27 22.49
C PHE A 82 12.16 13.95 22.00
N VAL A 83 11.28 12.94 21.91
CA VAL A 83 11.65 11.62 21.40
C VAL A 83 11.47 11.60 19.87
N PRO A 84 12.53 11.46 19.06
CA PRO A 84 12.37 11.35 17.63
C PRO A 84 11.76 10.00 17.23
N PHE A 85 11.14 9.95 16.05
CA PHE A 85 10.66 8.72 15.43
C PHE A 85 11.83 7.73 15.23
N LEU A 86 11.71 6.57 15.88
CA LEU A 86 12.61 5.41 15.76
C LEU A 86 11.74 4.15 15.82
N SER A 87 12.14 3.06 15.15
CA SER A 87 11.28 1.87 15.04
C SER A 87 11.02 1.15 16.37
N ALA A 88 11.84 1.40 17.39
CA ALA A 88 11.71 0.81 18.72
C ALA A 88 10.82 1.61 19.69
N SER A 89 10.31 2.79 19.29
CA SER A 89 9.51 3.64 20.16
C SER A 89 8.01 3.35 20.02
N ASN A 90 7.38 2.85 21.08
CA ASN A 90 5.92 2.69 21.17
C ASN A 90 5.21 3.96 21.71
N ARG A 91 5.88 5.12 21.71
CA ARG A 91 5.31 6.36 22.26
C ARG A 91 4.34 7.00 21.28
N ILE A 92 3.24 7.53 21.81
CA ILE A 92 2.19 8.22 21.04
C ILE A 92 2.65 9.62 20.60
N ASP A 93 3.56 10.26 21.37
CA ASP A 93 4.01 11.64 21.17
C ASP A 93 5.43 11.72 20.57
N ILE A 94 5.68 10.97 19.49
CA ILE A 94 6.96 11.00 18.77
C ILE A 94 7.10 12.26 17.90
N GLY A 95 8.32 12.76 17.75
CA GLY A 95 8.68 13.85 16.83
C GLY A 95 9.20 13.32 15.50
N TYR A 96 8.69 13.83 14.38
CA TYR A 96 9.13 13.45 13.04
C TYR A 96 10.23 14.38 12.56
N ALA A 97 11.48 13.90 12.57
CA ALA A 97 12.65 14.70 12.23
C ALA A 97 13.01 14.64 10.73
N PHE A 98 13.51 15.76 10.22
CA PHE A 98 13.94 15.93 8.84
C PHE A 98 15.00 17.03 8.72
N HIS A 99 15.83 17.00 7.67
CA HIS A 99 16.80 18.07 7.43
C HIS A 99 16.09 19.41 7.18
N ASP A 100 16.66 20.52 7.64
CA ASP A 100 16.10 21.87 7.42
C ASP A 100 15.86 22.14 5.92
N LEU A 101 16.85 21.80 5.08
CA LEU A 101 16.72 21.98 3.63
C LEU A 101 15.64 21.09 3.00
N CYS A 102 15.37 19.91 3.54
CA CYS A 102 14.27 19.05 3.06
C CYS A 102 12.91 19.68 3.39
N TRP A 103 12.78 20.35 4.54
CA TRP A 103 11.59 21.12 4.89
C TRP A 103 11.38 22.31 3.96
N ARG A 104 12.45 23.04 3.61
CA ARG A 104 12.38 24.15 2.64
C ARG A 104 11.92 23.66 1.26
N LEU A 105 12.43 22.53 0.79
CA LEU A 105 11.98 21.91 -0.46
C LEU A 105 10.51 21.49 -0.40
N LEU A 106 10.04 20.96 0.73
CA LEU A 106 8.62 20.63 0.91
C LEU A 106 7.73 21.88 0.89
N ASN A 107 8.18 22.99 1.48
CA ASN A 107 7.47 24.28 1.39
C ASN A 107 7.47 24.82 -0.04
N ALA A 108 8.59 24.77 -0.77
CA ALA A 108 8.65 25.17 -2.17
C ALA A 108 7.71 24.33 -3.05
N LEU A 109 7.57 23.03 -2.74
CA LEU A 109 6.64 22.12 -3.40
C LEU A 109 5.17 22.38 -3.04
N SER A 110 4.89 22.94 -1.86
CA SER A 110 3.53 23.24 -1.37
C SER A 110 3.09 24.68 -1.69
N TYR A 111 3.99 25.50 -2.23
CA TYR A 111 3.74 26.90 -2.59
C TYR A 111 2.48 27.06 -3.47
N PRO A 112 1.62 28.07 -3.23
CA PRO A 112 1.82 29.23 -2.35
C PRO A 112 1.54 28.98 -0.86
N ASP A 113 0.95 27.85 -0.52
CA ASP A 113 0.51 27.58 0.84
C ASP A 113 1.65 27.01 1.70
N PRO A 114 1.76 27.42 2.98
CA PRO A 114 2.71 26.82 3.91
C PRO A 114 2.30 25.38 4.22
N VAL A 115 3.27 24.54 4.61
CA VAL A 115 2.99 23.17 5.01
C VAL A 115 2.11 23.15 6.28
N PRO A 116 0.89 22.59 6.23
CA PRO A 116 0.01 22.52 7.40
C PRO A 116 0.55 21.52 8.44
N ILE A 117 0.97 22.03 9.60
CA ILE A 117 1.67 21.26 10.64
C ILE A 117 0.81 20.10 11.19
N ASP A 118 -0.47 20.35 11.47
CA ASP A 118 -1.36 19.32 11.97
C ASP A 118 -1.57 18.18 10.98
N ARG A 119 -1.80 18.53 9.71
CA ARG A 119 -1.96 17.56 8.61
C ARG A 119 -0.68 16.77 8.38
N PHE A 120 0.48 17.43 8.40
CA PHE A 120 1.77 16.76 8.29
C PHE A 120 1.95 15.70 9.37
N TYR A 121 1.64 16.05 10.63
CA TYR A 121 1.73 15.12 11.74
C TYR A 121 0.74 13.96 11.61
N ASP A 122 -0.53 14.24 11.26
CA ASP A 122 -1.55 13.21 11.07
C ASP A 122 -1.15 12.20 9.97
N ILE A 123 -0.66 12.70 8.84
CA ILE A 123 -0.17 11.87 7.74
C ILE A 123 1.01 11.02 8.22
N CYS A 124 2.01 11.61 8.88
CA CYS A 124 3.16 10.84 9.38
C CYS A 124 2.74 9.76 10.39
N SER A 125 1.78 10.06 11.28
CA SER A 125 1.25 9.12 12.27
C SER A 125 0.40 8.00 11.68
N SER A 126 0.08 8.05 10.39
CA SER A 126 -0.67 7.01 9.67
C SER A 126 0.21 5.82 9.28
N PHE A 127 1.53 5.95 9.39
CA PHE A 127 2.47 4.89 9.02
C PHE A 127 3.01 4.19 10.25
N HIS A 128 2.96 2.85 10.24
CA HIS A 128 3.51 2.05 11.33
C HIS A 128 5.02 1.79 11.11
N PRO A 129 5.86 1.86 12.17
CA PRO A 129 7.29 1.56 12.08
C PRO A 129 7.56 0.07 11.83
N ARG A 130 7.37 -0.40 10.59
CA ARG A 130 7.83 -1.74 10.15
C ARG A 130 9.28 -1.76 9.69
N SER A 131 9.84 -0.60 9.39
CA SER A 131 11.21 -0.44 8.90
C SER A 131 12.09 0.13 10.00
N GLN A 132 13.35 -0.33 10.07
CA GLN A 132 14.21 -0.14 11.24
C GLN A 132 14.47 1.34 11.60
N ASN A 133 14.42 2.30 10.66
CA ASN A 133 14.51 3.73 10.99
C ASN A 133 13.85 4.68 9.96
N TRP A 134 13.06 4.17 9.01
CA TRP A 134 12.51 4.95 7.89
C TRP A 134 10.99 4.89 7.85
N LEU A 135 10.35 6.00 7.46
CA LEU A 135 8.91 6.03 7.28
C LEU A 135 8.53 5.34 5.96
N PRO A 136 7.65 4.32 5.97
CA PRO A 136 7.31 3.57 4.76
C PRO A 136 6.29 4.32 3.91
N TRP A 137 6.71 5.39 3.23
CA TRP A 137 5.85 6.16 2.32
C TRP A 137 5.28 5.36 1.13
N GLY A 138 5.76 4.14 0.90
CA GLY A 138 5.39 3.32 -0.26
C GLY A 138 6.36 3.43 -1.44
N HIS A 139 7.54 4.03 -1.23
CA HIS A 139 8.62 4.11 -2.21
C HIS A 139 9.99 3.89 -1.56
N THR A 140 11.03 3.68 -2.37
CA THR A 140 12.42 3.45 -1.93
C THR A 140 13.26 4.73 -1.81
N TYR A 141 12.62 5.89 -1.60
CA TYR A 141 13.27 7.20 -1.53
C TYR A 141 14.10 7.53 -2.77
N GLY A 142 13.50 7.26 -3.94
CA GLY A 142 14.13 7.43 -5.24
C GLY A 142 15.29 6.48 -5.48
N GLY A 143 15.16 5.23 -5.02
CA GLY A 143 16.19 4.19 -5.17
C GLY A 143 17.36 4.30 -4.21
N LEU A 144 17.27 5.14 -3.16
CA LEU A 144 18.29 5.20 -2.11
C LEU A 144 18.26 3.94 -1.22
N LEU A 145 17.06 3.42 -0.95
CA LEU A 145 16.86 2.27 -0.08
C LEU A 145 16.50 1.01 -0.87
N LYS A 146 16.87 -0.14 -0.33
CA LYS A 146 16.40 -1.45 -0.73
C LYS A 146 15.10 -1.76 0.01
N ALA A 147 14.12 -2.28 -0.72
CA ALA A 147 12.93 -2.86 -0.15
C ALA A 147 13.03 -4.40 -0.19
N ASP A 148 12.55 -5.06 0.86
CA ASP A 148 12.43 -6.51 0.90
C ASP A 148 11.47 -6.99 -0.18
N ARG A 149 11.66 -8.24 -0.58
CA ARG A 149 10.70 -8.89 -1.49
C ARG A 149 9.40 -9.13 -0.76
N VAL A 150 8.30 -8.92 -1.48
CA VAL A 150 6.95 -9.32 -1.07
C VAL A 150 6.58 -10.61 -1.78
N TYR A 151 5.91 -11.52 -1.09
CA TYR A 151 5.41 -12.79 -1.63
C TYR A 151 3.98 -12.63 -2.16
N TYR A 152 3.23 -11.69 -1.58
CA TYR A 152 1.86 -11.42 -1.98
C TYR A 152 1.67 -9.97 -2.44
N PRO A 153 0.83 -9.70 -3.45
CA PRO A 153 0.69 -8.36 -4.03
C PRO A 153 0.12 -7.28 -3.07
N TRP A 154 -0.54 -7.70 -1.99
CA TRP A 154 -1.05 -6.78 -0.97
C TRP A 154 -0.07 -6.52 0.17
N GLU A 155 1.01 -7.28 0.29
CA GLU A 155 2.00 -7.07 1.33
C GLU A 155 2.71 -5.72 1.16
N GLU A 156 3.26 -5.23 2.26
CA GLU A 156 4.07 -4.02 2.27
C GLU A 156 5.53 -4.39 2.48
N ALA A 157 6.34 -4.08 1.48
CA ALA A 157 7.78 -4.30 1.54
C ALA A 157 8.39 -3.48 2.69
N ARG A 158 9.24 -4.11 3.50
CA ARG A 158 10.02 -3.42 4.52
C ARG A 158 11.23 -2.78 3.87
N LEU A 159 11.65 -1.63 4.38
CA LEU A 159 12.90 -1.00 3.97
C LEU A 159 14.04 -1.65 4.76
N ALA A 160 15.00 -2.23 4.04
CA ALA A 160 16.02 -3.11 4.60
C ALA A 160 17.39 -2.45 4.76
N GLY A 161 17.68 -1.40 3.99
CA GLY A 161 18.97 -0.70 4.06
C GLY A 161 19.26 0.15 2.83
N MET A 162 20.38 0.89 2.83
CA MET A 162 20.80 1.71 1.69
C MET A 162 21.43 0.85 0.57
N ILE A 163 21.18 1.23 -0.68
CA ILE A 163 21.81 0.58 -1.85
C ILE A 163 23.19 1.19 -2.08
N THR A 164 24.24 0.54 -1.58
CA THR A 164 25.63 1.05 -1.66
C THR A 164 26.35 0.69 -2.96
N GLY A 165 25.87 -0.29 -3.72
CA GLY A 165 26.54 -0.86 -4.89
C GLY A 165 26.03 -0.33 -6.23
N SER A 166 26.79 0.56 -6.87
CA SER A 166 26.78 0.69 -8.33
C SER A 166 28.24 0.67 -8.80
N VAL A 167 28.67 -0.48 -9.33
CA VAL A 167 30.06 -0.71 -9.75
C VAL A 167 30.38 0.00 -11.06
N THR A 168 29.37 0.25 -11.91
CA THR A 168 29.57 0.72 -13.27
C THR A 168 29.53 2.25 -13.41
N LYS A 169 28.72 2.96 -12.60
CA LYS A 169 28.63 4.44 -12.60
C LYS A 169 28.33 4.99 -11.18
N PRO A 170 29.32 5.10 -10.28
CA PRO A 170 29.09 5.47 -8.89
C PRO A 170 28.46 6.87 -8.74
N LYS A 171 28.86 7.86 -9.55
CA LYS A 171 28.29 9.24 -9.49
C LYS A 171 26.78 9.30 -9.77
N LEU A 172 26.24 8.35 -10.53
CA LEU A 172 24.81 8.25 -10.85
C LEU A 172 24.00 7.49 -9.79
N SER A 173 24.66 6.85 -8.83
CA SER A 173 23.95 6.15 -7.77
C SER A 173 23.39 7.15 -6.74
N PRO A 174 22.11 7.01 -6.34
CA PRO A 174 21.52 7.80 -5.26
C PRO A 174 22.37 7.83 -3.99
N TYR A 175 23.11 6.75 -3.70
CA TYR A 175 23.98 6.65 -2.55
C TYR A 175 25.13 7.66 -2.51
N TYR A 176 25.62 8.13 -3.65
CA TYR A 176 26.69 9.13 -3.67
C TYR A 176 26.14 10.53 -3.67
N TYR A 177 25.15 10.80 -4.52
CA TYR A 177 24.64 12.16 -4.65
C TYR A 177 23.68 12.58 -3.53
N TYR A 178 23.11 11.67 -2.72
CA TYR A 178 22.24 12.09 -1.61
C TYR A 178 22.93 12.98 -0.57
N LYS A 179 24.28 12.93 -0.52
CA LYS A 179 25.12 13.72 0.40
C LYS A 179 25.32 15.16 -0.06
N GLN A 180 25.02 15.45 -1.32
CA GLN A 180 25.16 16.79 -1.92
C GLN A 180 24.03 17.71 -1.47
N ASP A 181 24.32 18.99 -1.30
CA ASP A 181 23.35 19.99 -0.88
C ASP A 181 22.23 20.12 -1.93
N PRO A 182 20.97 19.84 -1.58
CA PRO A 182 19.88 19.90 -2.54
C PRO A 182 19.29 21.31 -2.70
N TRP A 183 19.75 22.31 -1.92
CA TRP A 183 19.28 23.68 -1.98
C TRP A 183 20.30 24.60 -2.65
N ASN A 184 21.55 24.61 -2.19
CA ASN A 184 22.62 25.40 -2.79
C ASN A 184 23.30 24.63 -3.93
N ILE A 185 22.94 24.95 -5.18
CA ILE A 185 23.40 24.25 -6.38
C ILE A 185 24.09 25.26 -7.31
N PRO A 186 25.42 25.45 -7.18
CA PRO A 186 26.16 26.43 -7.98
C PRO A 186 26.03 26.20 -9.50
N GLU A 187 26.05 24.94 -9.94
CA GLU A 187 25.92 24.60 -11.36
C GLU A 187 24.55 25.02 -11.91
N LEU A 188 23.49 24.91 -11.11
CA LEU A 188 22.15 25.35 -11.50
C LEU A 188 22.07 26.87 -11.57
N GLN A 189 22.67 27.59 -10.61
CA GLN A 189 22.71 29.05 -10.61
C GLN A 189 23.41 29.59 -11.86
N GLN A 190 24.54 28.98 -12.24
CA GLN A 190 25.25 29.30 -13.46
C GLN A 190 24.37 29.06 -14.71
N ILE A 191 23.74 27.89 -14.82
CA ILE A 191 22.85 27.58 -15.95
C ILE A 191 21.67 28.56 -16.02
N LEU A 192 21.10 28.93 -14.88
CA LEU A 192 19.99 29.89 -14.81
C LEU A 192 20.41 31.30 -15.26
N ALA A 193 21.62 31.73 -14.96
CA ALA A 193 22.18 33.02 -15.41
C ALA A 193 22.47 33.01 -16.92
N GLU A 194 23.22 32.02 -17.41
CA GLU A 194 23.58 31.89 -18.83
C GLU A 194 22.36 31.86 -19.77
N THR A 195 21.27 31.23 -19.31
CA THR A 195 20.02 31.11 -20.09
C THR A 195 19.13 32.35 -20.02
N LYS A 196 19.34 33.26 -19.06
CA LYS A 196 18.71 34.59 -19.01
C LYS A 196 19.43 35.60 -19.91
N GLU A 197 20.76 35.52 -19.97
CA GLU A 197 21.60 36.48 -20.71
C GLU A 197 21.74 36.18 -22.20
N SER A 198 21.28 35.02 -22.65
CA SER A 198 21.26 34.67 -24.07
C SER A 198 20.05 35.36 -24.73
N PRO A 199 20.19 36.49 -25.45
CA PRO A 199 19.10 37.00 -26.27
C PRO A 199 18.68 35.87 -27.19
N GLY A 200 17.39 35.54 -27.17
CA GLY A 200 16.84 34.47 -27.98
C GLY A 200 17.44 34.56 -29.38
N ARG A 201 18.14 33.50 -29.81
CA ARG A 201 18.39 33.30 -31.23
C ARG A 201 17.01 33.24 -31.87
N GLU A 202 16.55 34.38 -32.39
CA GLU A 202 15.42 34.42 -33.29
C GLU A 202 15.75 33.47 -34.46
N SER A 203 14.75 32.68 -34.84
CA SER A 203 14.80 31.64 -35.85
C SER A 203 15.62 30.39 -35.48
N CYS A 204 15.03 29.50 -34.68
CA CYS A 204 14.86 28.15 -35.21
C CYS A 204 13.69 28.19 -36.19
N ASN A 205 13.96 28.61 -37.43
CA ASN A 205 13.28 28.03 -38.58
C ASN A 205 13.64 26.53 -38.58
N GLU A 206 13.10 25.75 -37.65
CA GLU A 206 12.76 24.37 -37.98
C GLU A 206 11.60 24.50 -38.96
N GLU A 207 11.94 24.80 -40.22
CA GLU A 207 11.10 24.48 -41.36
C GLU A 207 10.52 23.08 -41.09
N LEU A 208 9.20 22.95 -41.19
CA LEU A 208 8.45 21.71 -41.00
C LEU A 208 9.18 20.55 -41.72
N ARG A 209 10.05 19.82 -41.03
CA ARG A 209 10.90 18.78 -41.64
C ARG A 209 10.09 17.59 -42.15
N ILE A 210 8.80 17.56 -41.83
CA ILE A 210 7.85 16.54 -42.25
C ILE A 210 6.78 17.24 -43.10
N SER A 211 6.85 17.08 -44.42
CA SER A 211 5.79 17.60 -45.29
C SER A 211 4.44 16.95 -44.93
N CYS A 212 3.42 17.78 -44.67
CA CYS A 212 2.02 17.35 -44.63
C CYS A 212 1.58 16.95 -46.04
N ARG A 213 1.97 15.76 -46.52
CA ARG A 213 1.39 15.21 -47.74
C ARG A 213 -0.04 14.75 -47.43
N PRO A 214 -1.05 15.20 -48.18
CA PRO A 214 -2.40 14.70 -48.03
C PRO A 214 -2.45 13.26 -48.57
N GLN A 215 -2.78 12.29 -47.71
CA GLN A 215 -3.17 10.93 -48.10
C GLN A 215 -4.24 10.41 -47.13
N GLN A 216 -5.00 9.42 -47.61
CA GLN A 216 -6.37 9.01 -47.22
C GLN A 216 -6.66 8.70 -45.74
N HIS A 217 -5.70 8.80 -44.83
CA HIS A 217 -5.89 8.62 -43.39
C HIS A 217 -5.30 9.80 -42.61
N ALA A 218 -6.06 10.89 -42.56
CA ALA A 218 -5.80 11.95 -41.60
C ALA A 218 -6.13 11.44 -40.19
N ASP A 219 -5.24 11.65 -39.21
CA ASP A 219 -5.52 11.27 -37.82
C ASP A 219 -6.65 12.15 -37.25
N CYS A 220 -7.31 11.69 -36.18
CA CYS A 220 -8.45 12.40 -35.59
C CYS A 220 -8.12 13.81 -35.07
N PHE A 221 -6.82 14.13 -34.91
CA PHE A 221 -6.35 15.43 -34.45
C PHE A 221 -6.12 16.42 -35.60
N SER A 222 -6.14 15.97 -36.85
CA SER A 222 -6.02 16.84 -38.04
C SER A 222 -7.13 17.89 -38.18
N VAL A 223 -8.24 17.71 -37.45
CA VAL A 223 -9.38 18.64 -37.40
C VAL A 223 -9.09 19.84 -36.48
N LEU A 224 -8.10 19.72 -35.57
CA LEU A 224 -7.78 20.77 -34.61
C LEU A 224 -6.77 21.77 -35.19
N PRO A 225 -6.93 23.07 -34.92
CA PRO A 225 -5.91 24.08 -35.21
C PRO A 225 -4.57 23.79 -34.51
N ALA A 226 -3.47 24.24 -35.12
CA ALA A 226 -2.11 24.01 -34.62
C ALA A 226 -1.90 24.60 -33.20
N GLU A 227 -2.62 25.65 -32.84
CA GLU A 227 -2.61 26.29 -31.53
C GLU A 227 -3.16 25.35 -30.45
N LEU A 228 -4.28 24.67 -30.74
CA LEU A 228 -4.87 23.70 -29.80
C LEU A 228 -3.99 22.47 -29.65
N LEU A 229 -3.38 22.00 -30.75
CA LEU A 229 -2.40 20.92 -30.69
C LEU A 229 -1.16 21.32 -29.89
N GLY A 230 -0.68 22.55 -30.07
CA GLY A 230 0.42 23.12 -29.27
C GLY A 230 0.08 23.18 -27.79
N GLU A 231 -1.14 23.59 -27.43
CA GLU A 231 -1.60 23.63 -26.03
C GLU A 231 -1.76 22.22 -25.46
N ILE A 232 -2.27 21.24 -26.22
CA ILE A 232 -2.28 19.83 -25.77
C ILE A 232 -0.85 19.37 -25.43
N MET A 233 0.14 19.71 -26.27
CA MET A 233 1.54 19.34 -26.00
C MET A 233 2.09 20.00 -24.72
N THR A 234 1.67 21.22 -24.39
CA THR A 234 2.14 21.90 -23.18
C THR A 234 1.61 21.27 -21.88
N GLN A 235 0.49 20.54 -21.95
CA GLN A 235 -0.12 19.83 -20.81
C GLN A 235 0.43 18.42 -20.57
N LEU A 236 1.21 17.86 -21.51
CA LEU A 236 1.73 16.49 -21.44
C LEU A 236 3.21 16.48 -21.05
N LEU A 237 3.71 15.44 -20.36
CA LEU A 237 5.15 15.27 -20.07
C LEU A 237 5.95 14.97 -21.36
N VAL A 238 7.26 15.21 -21.37
CA VAL A 238 8.09 15.03 -22.59
C VAL A 238 8.02 13.60 -23.14
N LYS A 239 7.98 12.60 -22.26
CA LYS A 239 7.83 11.18 -22.65
C LYS A 239 6.51 10.89 -23.37
N ASP A 240 5.44 11.57 -22.96
CA ASP A 240 4.09 11.38 -23.49
C ASP A 240 3.95 12.14 -24.80
N VAL A 241 4.56 13.32 -24.91
CA VAL A 241 4.72 14.04 -26.18
C VAL A 241 5.52 13.23 -27.19
N ALA A 242 6.63 12.60 -26.78
CA ALA A 242 7.40 11.73 -27.67
C ALA A 242 6.58 10.54 -28.17
N SER A 243 5.75 9.96 -27.32
CA SER A 243 4.83 8.87 -27.69
C SER A 243 3.71 9.36 -28.62
N LEU A 244 3.12 10.52 -28.32
CA LEU A 244 2.07 11.15 -29.11
C LEU A 244 2.55 11.51 -30.52
N ARG A 245 3.76 12.07 -30.65
CA ARG A 245 4.39 12.37 -31.94
C ARG A 245 4.76 11.13 -32.73
N ARG A 246 4.92 9.97 -32.09
CA ARG A 246 5.07 8.67 -32.78
C ARG A 246 3.73 8.13 -33.27
N ALA A 247 2.65 8.39 -32.53
CA ALA A 247 1.32 7.87 -32.81
C ALA A 247 0.50 8.74 -33.78
N SER A 248 0.73 10.06 -33.83
CA SER A 248 -0.04 11.01 -34.63
C SER A 248 0.87 11.92 -35.45
N ARG A 249 0.54 12.05 -36.73
CA ARG A 249 1.29 12.88 -37.68
C ARG A 249 1.02 14.36 -37.46
N SER A 250 -0.20 14.73 -37.05
CA SER A 250 -0.57 16.10 -36.70
C SER A 250 0.33 16.66 -35.61
N PHE A 251 0.66 15.86 -34.58
CA PHE A 251 1.63 16.25 -33.56
C PHE A 251 3.08 16.14 -34.02
N ALA A 252 3.42 15.14 -34.87
CA ALA A 252 4.78 14.96 -35.38
C ALA A 252 5.27 16.15 -36.20
N SER A 253 4.38 16.83 -36.93
CA SER A 253 4.72 18.00 -37.74
C SER A 253 4.92 19.29 -36.94
N LEU A 254 4.44 19.37 -35.69
CA LEU A 254 4.52 20.62 -34.92
C LEU A 254 5.95 20.87 -34.39
N PRO A 255 6.42 22.13 -34.35
CA PRO A 255 7.68 22.48 -33.71
C PRO A 255 7.56 22.50 -32.18
N LEU A 256 8.66 22.19 -31.48
CA LEU A 256 8.76 22.35 -30.02
C LEU A 256 9.20 23.77 -29.68
N THR A 257 8.23 24.66 -29.48
CA THR A 257 8.46 26.09 -29.25
C THR A 257 9.06 26.40 -27.87
N GLN A 258 9.56 27.63 -27.69
CA GLN A 258 10.00 28.11 -26.36
C GLN A 258 8.87 28.08 -25.32
N TYR A 259 7.61 28.26 -25.75
CA TYR A 259 6.44 28.11 -24.89
C TYR A 259 6.22 26.65 -24.44
N PHE A 260 6.45 25.69 -25.33
CA PHE A 260 6.48 24.28 -24.94
C PHE A 260 7.60 24.01 -23.91
N TRP A 261 8.81 24.51 -24.14
CA TRP A 261 9.92 24.28 -23.21
C TRP A 261 9.73 24.99 -21.86
N SER A 262 9.13 26.18 -21.84
CA SER A 262 8.80 26.86 -20.58
C SER A 262 7.76 26.10 -19.77
N SER A 263 6.80 25.45 -20.44
CA SER A 263 5.79 24.63 -19.76
C SER A 263 6.40 23.50 -18.93
N ARG A 264 7.62 23.02 -19.27
CA ARG A 264 8.31 21.92 -18.56
C ARG A 264 8.67 22.26 -17.12
N PHE A 265 8.74 23.55 -16.79
CA PHE A 265 9.11 24.06 -15.47
C PHE A 265 7.89 24.48 -14.62
N ARG A 266 6.68 24.35 -15.17
CA ARG A 266 5.43 24.57 -14.42
C ARG A 266 5.25 23.47 -13.35
N PRO A 267 4.46 23.73 -12.30
CA PRO A 267 4.11 22.70 -11.32
C PRO A 267 3.63 21.40 -11.98
N GLU A 268 4.07 20.27 -11.45
CA GLU A 268 3.73 18.92 -11.95
C GLU A 268 4.32 18.49 -13.29
N MET A 269 5.18 19.32 -13.90
CA MET A 269 5.83 19.03 -15.18
C MET A 269 7.27 18.49 -15.00
N ASP A 270 7.97 18.25 -16.12
CA ASP A 270 9.24 17.51 -16.18
C ASP A 270 10.40 18.07 -15.34
N ARG A 271 10.37 19.36 -14.98
CA ARG A 271 11.43 20.11 -14.27
C ARG A 271 10.89 21.03 -13.17
N ASP A 272 9.73 20.70 -12.61
CA ASP A 272 9.10 21.50 -11.56
C ASP A 272 9.97 21.67 -10.28
N PHE A 273 10.93 20.78 -10.04
CA PHE A 273 11.97 20.91 -9.01
C PHE A 273 13.00 22.04 -9.25
N ILE A 274 12.91 22.75 -10.38
CA ILE A 274 13.67 23.95 -10.71
C ILE A 274 12.70 25.14 -10.66
N PHE A 275 12.15 25.37 -9.47
CA PHE A 275 11.14 26.40 -9.23
C PHE A 275 11.71 27.82 -9.38
N GLU A 276 13.03 28.00 -9.24
CA GLU A 276 13.71 29.29 -9.46
C GLU A 276 13.60 29.79 -10.92
N ALA A 277 13.29 28.89 -11.86
CA ALA A 277 13.10 29.28 -13.25
C ALA A 277 11.79 30.05 -13.48
N THR A 278 10.78 29.82 -12.64
CA THR A 278 9.40 30.33 -12.81
C THR A 278 9.00 31.38 -11.77
N ILE A 279 9.70 31.46 -10.63
CA ILE A 279 9.52 32.56 -9.69
C ILE A 279 9.95 33.87 -10.37
N ALA A 280 9.04 34.85 -10.41
CA ALA A 280 9.37 36.18 -10.90
C ALA A 280 10.43 36.79 -9.97
N ASP A 281 11.62 37.11 -10.50
CA ASP A 281 12.58 37.93 -9.77
C ASP A 281 11.89 39.23 -9.36
N ARG A 282 11.79 39.48 -8.05
CA ARG A 282 11.25 40.73 -7.49
C ARG A 282 11.98 41.96 -8.03
N GLU A 283 13.18 41.81 -8.57
CA GLU A 283 14.02 42.90 -9.05
C GLU A 283 13.85 43.25 -10.53
N SER A 284 13.07 42.51 -11.32
CA SER A 284 12.87 42.93 -12.71
C SER A 284 11.63 42.33 -13.36
N ALA A 285 10.50 43.00 -13.15
CA ALA A 285 9.31 42.87 -14.01
C ALA A 285 9.62 43.21 -15.49
N VAL A 286 10.78 43.81 -15.77
CA VAL A 286 11.22 44.23 -17.12
C VAL A 286 11.99 43.14 -17.86
N SER A 287 12.53 42.11 -17.17
CA SER A 287 13.36 41.04 -17.78
C SER A 287 12.69 39.65 -17.81
N ALA A 288 11.40 39.56 -17.45
CA ALA A 288 10.62 38.32 -17.54
C ALA A 288 10.43 37.77 -18.98
N GLY A 289 10.97 38.45 -20.01
CA GLY A 289 10.65 38.20 -21.41
C GLY A 289 11.71 37.52 -22.30
N ARG A 290 12.91 37.13 -21.84
CA ARG A 290 13.96 36.61 -22.75
C ARG A 290 14.81 35.45 -22.20
N ARG A 291 14.19 34.40 -21.65
CA ARG A 291 14.91 33.16 -21.30
C ARG A 291 14.87 32.17 -22.46
N ASP A 292 16.01 31.54 -22.80
CA ASP A 292 16.03 30.34 -23.64
C ASP A 292 15.69 29.09 -22.80
N TRP A 293 14.42 28.71 -22.84
CA TRP A 293 13.87 27.57 -22.11
C TRP A 293 14.33 26.22 -22.66
N ARG A 294 14.58 26.14 -23.98
CA ARG A 294 15.13 24.93 -24.58
C ARG A 294 16.54 24.68 -24.08
N ALA A 295 17.39 25.70 -24.13
CA ALA A 295 18.76 25.61 -23.62
C ALA A 295 18.78 25.28 -22.12
N LEU A 296 17.87 25.87 -21.32
CA LEU A 296 17.72 25.53 -19.91
C LEU A 296 17.36 24.04 -19.71
N TYR A 297 16.40 23.52 -20.48
CA TYR A 297 16.01 22.11 -20.40
C TYR A 297 17.15 21.16 -20.79
N GLU A 298 17.90 21.47 -21.86
CA GLU A 298 19.03 20.68 -22.33
C GLU A 298 20.19 20.69 -21.33
N LYS A 299 20.62 21.88 -20.86
CA LYS A 299 21.72 22.01 -19.88
C LYS A 299 21.39 21.36 -18.53
N THR A 300 20.17 21.53 -18.03
CA THR A 300 19.74 20.84 -16.79
C THR A 300 19.62 19.34 -17.00
N GLY A 301 19.23 18.89 -18.20
CA GLY A 301 19.26 17.49 -18.60
C GLY A 301 20.67 16.89 -18.53
N GLN A 302 21.66 17.60 -19.05
CA GLN A 302 23.08 17.19 -19.00
C GLN A 302 23.58 17.08 -17.55
N SER A 303 23.31 18.08 -16.71
CA SER A 303 23.66 18.05 -15.28
C SER A 303 23.05 16.84 -14.56
N LEU A 304 21.80 16.48 -14.86
CA LEU A 304 21.15 15.31 -14.27
C LEU A 304 21.77 13.97 -14.70
N LEU A 305 22.43 13.91 -15.87
CA LEU A 305 23.19 12.73 -16.34
C LEU A 305 24.55 12.59 -15.65
N GLU A 306 25.04 13.64 -14.99
CA GLU A 306 26.28 13.63 -14.23
C GLU A 306 26.05 13.25 -12.76
N GLY A 307 24.81 13.38 -12.28
CA GLY A 307 24.41 13.13 -10.89
C GLY A 307 24.50 14.41 -10.05
N GLY A 308 24.95 14.29 -8.80
CA GLY A 308 25.23 15.45 -7.94
C GLY A 308 24.02 16.12 -7.28
N ALA A 309 24.19 17.39 -6.91
CA ALA A 309 23.23 18.17 -6.12
C ALA A 309 21.86 18.29 -6.79
N LEU A 310 21.82 18.58 -8.10
CA LEU A 310 20.56 18.68 -8.85
C LEU A 310 19.81 17.34 -8.92
N ALA A 311 20.54 16.23 -9.07
CA ALA A 311 19.94 14.90 -9.02
C ALA A 311 19.39 14.58 -7.61
N ASN A 312 20.06 15.04 -6.54
CA ASN A 312 19.55 14.91 -5.18
C ASN A 312 18.26 15.72 -4.97
N ARG A 313 18.24 16.98 -5.42
CA ARG A 313 17.04 17.82 -5.35
C ARG A 313 15.87 17.17 -6.07
N ARG A 314 16.05 16.73 -7.33
CA ARG A 314 15.03 16.01 -8.10
C ARG A 314 14.52 14.77 -7.36
N ARG A 315 15.43 14.00 -6.75
CA ARG A 315 15.08 12.81 -5.96
C ARG A 315 14.18 13.18 -4.78
N ILE A 316 14.59 14.12 -3.95
CA ILE A 316 13.84 14.56 -2.76
C ILE A 316 12.48 15.12 -3.19
N TRP A 317 12.45 15.99 -4.20
CA TRP A 317 11.23 16.56 -4.75
C TRP A 317 10.22 15.48 -5.18
N ASN A 318 10.66 14.52 -5.99
CA ASN A 318 9.79 13.45 -6.48
C ASN A 318 9.32 12.50 -5.38
N CYS A 319 10.13 12.26 -4.34
CA CYS A 319 9.70 11.46 -3.18
C CYS A 319 8.55 12.14 -2.42
N ASN A 320 8.58 13.48 -2.33
CA ASN A 320 7.64 14.24 -1.52
C ASN A 320 6.41 14.74 -2.29
N ARG A 321 6.33 14.54 -3.62
CA ARG A 321 5.17 14.94 -4.43
C ARG A 321 3.84 14.38 -3.92
N SER A 322 3.81 13.08 -3.64
CA SER A 322 2.61 12.43 -3.10
C SER A 322 2.23 13.03 -1.73
N LEU A 323 3.21 13.31 -0.87
CA LEU A 323 2.98 13.94 0.43
C LEU A 323 2.42 15.36 0.28
N ALA A 324 2.98 16.20 -0.60
CA ALA A 324 2.47 17.54 -0.86
C ALA A 324 1.01 17.54 -1.31
N ARG A 325 0.63 16.62 -2.20
CA ARG A 325 -0.78 16.43 -2.60
C ARG A 325 -1.68 15.98 -1.45
N LEU A 326 -1.18 15.19 -0.50
CA LEU A 326 -1.94 14.80 0.68
C LEU A 326 -2.13 15.96 1.67
N LEU A 327 -1.14 16.85 1.76
CA LEU A 327 -1.17 18.00 2.68
C LEU A 327 -2.29 19.00 2.33
N SER A 328 -2.65 19.12 1.05
CA SER A 328 -3.75 19.99 0.59
C SER A 328 -5.15 19.38 0.79
N ILE A 329 -5.25 18.13 1.23
CA ILE A 329 -6.53 17.44 1.44
C ILE A 329 -6.91 17.51 2.92
N GLU A 330 -8.03 18.16 3.21
CA GLU A 330 -8.60 18.25 4.55
C GLU A 330 -9.71 17.21 4.80
N PRO A 331 -9.87 16.72 6.05
CA PRO A 331 -11.03 15.92 6.43
C PRO A 331 -12.28 16.79 6.50
N LEU A 332 -13.45 16.21 6.20
CA LEU A 332 -14.74 16.91 6.31
C LEU A 332 -15.07 17.36 7.74
N ASP A 333 -14.63 16.59 8.73
CA ASP A 333 -14.84 16.88 10.14
C ASP A 333 -13.49 16.92 10.84
N LYS A 334 -13.19 18.05 11.49
CA LYS A 334 -11.97 18.25 12.28
C LYS A 334 -12.15 17.79 13.73
N GLU A 335 -13.39 17.53 14.17
CA GLU A 335 -13.65 16.99 15.51
C GLU A 335 -13.22 15.53 15.60
N ARG A 336 -12.26 15.27 16.48
CA ARG A 336 -11.77 13.92 16.76
C ARG A 336 -12.80 13.22 17.65
N LEU A 337 -13.33 12.09 17.19
CA LEU A 337 -14.11 11.10 17.96
C LEU A 337 -15.54 11.51 18.41
N ALA A 338 -15.86 12.79 18.58
CA ALA A 338 -17.11 13.26 19.22
C ALA A 338 -18.41 12.71 18.61
N ARG A 339 -18.46 12.45 17.29
CA ARG A 339 -19.65 11.90 16.63
C ARG A 339 -19.85 10.40 16.83
N ALA A 340 -18.77 9.65 17.09
CA ALA A 340 -18.84 8.19 17.23
C ALA A 340 -19.48 7.76 18.55
N ASP A 341 -19.33 8.56 19.61
CA ASP A 341 -19.82 8.21 20.95
C ASP A 341 -21.35 8.12 21.05
N ARG A 342 -22.05 8.83 20.15
CA ARG A 342 -23.52 8.80 20.05
C ARG A 342 -24.11 7.42 19.75
N TYR A 343 -23.29 6.47 19.30
CA TYR A 343 -23.71 5.12 18.91
C TYR A 343 -22.90 4.02 19.62
N ASN A 344 -22.37 4.30 20.81
CA ASN A 344 -21.58 3.34 21.59
C ASN A 344 -22.40 2.14 22.08
N ASN A 345 -23.73 2.24 22.11
CA ASN A 345 -24.65 1.15 22.44
C ASN A 345 -24.86 0.15 21.29
N ILE A 346 -24.38 0.45 20.08
CA ILE A 346 -24.47 -0.47 18.93
C ILE A 346 -23.28 -1.44 18.97
N VAL A 347 -23.55 -2.74 18.82
CA VAL A 347 -22.51 -3.74 18.56
C VAL A 347 -22.17 -3.73 17.07
N TRP A 348 -20.88 -3.70 16.75
CA TRP A 348 -20.39 -3.47 15.39
C TRP A 348 -19.67 -4.71 14.83
N LYS A 349 -20.05 -5.15 13.63
CA LYS A 349 -19.19 -5.99 12.77
C LYS A 349 -18.17 -5.09 12.07
N VAL A 350 -16.88 -5.43 12.17
CA VAL A 350 -15.77 -4.57 11.71
C VAL A 350 -14.93 -5.28 10.66
N VAL A 351 -14.57 -4.54 9.61
CA VAL A 351 -13.45 -4.88 8.71
C VAL A 351 -12.41 -3.79 8.84
N GLY A 352 -11.16 -4.16 9.13
CA GLY A 352 -10.08 -3.19 9.29
C GLY A 352 -8.71 -3.75 8.96
N ALA A 353 -7.80 -2.84 8.64
CA ALA A 353 -6.41 -3.10 8.30
C ALA A 353 -5.53 -3.27 9.55
N ARG A 354 -5.94 -4.05 10.54
CA ARG A 354 -5.27 -4.11 11.85
C ARG A 354 -4.51 -5.42 12.06
N TYR A 355 -3.18 -5.41 12.00
CA TYR A 355 -2.42 -6.49 12.64
C TYR A 355 -2.47 -6.34 14.16
N PRO A 356 -2.45 -7.44 14.95
CA PRO A 356 -2.47 -7.37 16.42
C PRO A 356 -1.35 -6.48 17.01
N SER A 357 -0.19 -6.39 16.36
CA SER A 357 0.94 -5.52 16.76
C SER A 357 0.82 -4.06 16.29
N ASN A 358 -0.08 -3.76 15.35
CA ASN A 358 -0.14 -2.46 14.67
C ASN A 358 -1.35 -1.68 15.17
N GLN A 359 -1.11 -0.67 15.99
CA GLN A 359 -2.08 0.41 16.21
C GLN A 359 -1.89 1.43 15.10
N TYR A 360 -2.53 1.23 13.95
CA TYR A 360 -2.73 2.37 13.04
C TYR A 360 -3.57 3.40 13.79
N SER A 361 -3.16 4.66 13.69
CA SER A 361 -3.83 5.74 14.37
C SER A 361 -5.23 5.91 13.77
N ARG A 362 -6.27 5.52 14.53
CA ARG A 362 -7.67 5.81 14.19
C ARG A 362 -7.93 7.27 14.57
N LEU A 363 -7.36 8.19 13.82
CA LEU A 363 -7.35 9.61 14.14
C LEU A 363 -8.76 10.20 14.12
N TYR A 364 -9.59 9.76 13.19
CA TYR A 364 -10.97 10.22 13.04
C TYR A 364 -11.90 9.01 13.00
N VAL A 365 -12.78 8.88 13.99
CA VAL A 365 -13.85 7.88 13.98
C VAL A 365 -15.16 8.62 13.85
N GLN A 366 -15.92 8.26 12.82
CA GLN A 366 -17.20 8.87 12.48
C GLN A 366 -18.25 7.77 12.43
N ALA A 367 -19.42 8.03 12.99
CA ALA A 367 -20.57 7.15 12.89
C ALA A 367 -21.82 7.96 12.60
N ALA A 368 -22.70 7.44 11.75
CA ALA A 368 -23.95 8.08 11.43
C ALA A 368 -25.04 7.04 11.10
N ARG A 369 -26.28 7.47 11.28
CA ARG A 369 -27.46 6.76 10.80
C ARG A 369 -27.61 6.97 9.30
N LEU A 370 -27.85 5.90 8.56
CA LEU A 370 -28.06 5.96 7.12
C LEU A 370 -29.51 6.30 6.76
N PRO A 371 -29.74 7.15 5.73
CA PRO A 371 -31.08 7.43 5.20
C PRO A 371 -31.84 6.17 4.85
N ARG A 372 -33.15 6.13 5.09
CA ARG A 372 -33.99 4.97 4.72
C ARG A 372 -33.98 4.73 3.23
N GLU A 373 -34.12 5.80 2.45
CA GLU A 373 -34.10 5.77 0.99
C GLU A 373 -32.75 6.30 0.48
N ILE A 374 -31.84 5.39 0.13
CA ILE A 374 -30.53 5.75 -0.44
C ILE A 374 -30.69 5.89 -1.95
N SER A 375 -30.35 7.07 -2.49
CA SER A 375 -30.40 7.32 -3.93
C SER A 375 -29.03 7.18 -4.61
N ARG A 376 -27.94 7.37 -3.86
CA ARG A 376 -26.58 7.29 -4.41
C ARG A 376 -25.58 6.99 -3.29
N ILE A 377 -24.60 6.15 -3.58
CA ILE A 377 -23.39 6.01 -2.76
C ILE A 377 -22.20 6.38 -3.63
N ALA A 378 -21.34 7.28 -3.16
CA ALA A 378 -20.09 7.63 -3.83
C ALA A 378 -18.91 7.32 -2.91
N VAL A 379 -17.87 6.71 -3.46
CA VAL A 379 -16.64 6.32 -2.75
C VAL A 379 -15.51 7.22 -3.24
N SER A 380 -14.98 8.05 -2.36
CA SER A 380 -13.80 8.89 -2.63
C SER A 380 -12.52 8.07 -2.55
N LEU A 381 -11.61 8.31 -3.50
CA LEU A 381 -10.36 7.58 -3.63
C LEU A 381 -9.15 8.50 -3.52
N ILE A 382 -8.10 7.99 -2.88
CA ILE A 382 -6.82 8.66 -2.74
C ILE A 382 -5.69 7.76 -3.17
N THR A 383 -4.68 8.32 -3.84
CA THR A 383 -3.52 7.55 -4.32
C THR A 383 -2.25 8.02 -3.63
N LEU A 384 -1.55 7.09 -2.98
CA LEU A 384 -0.23 7.31 -2.41
C LEU A 384 0.77 6.37 -3.10
N ASN A 385 1.71 6.96 -3.85
CA ASN A 385 2.81 6.24 -4.50
C ASN A 385 2.36 4.99 -5.29
N GLY A 386 1.31 5.15 -6.10
CA GLY A 386 0.76 4.09 -6.96
C GLY A 386 -0.20 3.12 -6.27
N LYS A 387 -0.43 3.25 -4.95
CA LYS A 387 -1.45 2.50 -4.22
C LYS A 387 -2.69 3.36 -3.99
N GLN A 388 -3.84 2.90 -4.46
CA GLN A 388 -5.12 3.55 -4.26
C GLN A 388 -5.80 3.03 -2.98
N TYR A 389 -6.41 3.92 -2.21
CA TYR A 389 -7.19 3.61 -1.02
C TYR A 389 -8.52 4.34 -1.06
N VAL A 390 -9.50 3.81 -0.35
CA VAL A 390 -10.74 4.54 -0.03
C VAL A 390 -10.40 5.62 0.99
N SER A 391 -10.80 6.87 0.72
CA SER A 391 -10.54 8.02 1.59
C SER A 391 -11.80 8.55 2.27
N GLY A 392 -12.97 8.34 1.67
CA GLY A 392 -14.24 8.81 2.20
C GLY A 392 -15.44 8.20 1.47
N ILE A 393 -16.62 8.40 2.03
CA ILE A 393 -17.89 7.84 1.53
C ILE A 393 -18.96 8.92 1.63
N ARG A 394 -19.74 9.11 0.55
CA ARG A 394 -20.96 9.91 0.55
C ARG A 394 -22.17 9.03 0.29
N VAL A 395 -23.20 9.18 1.10
CA VAL A 395 -24.50 8.52 0.95
C VAL A 395 -25.56 9.59 0.81
N SER A 396 -26.17 9.68 -0.36
CA SER A 396 -27.20 10.68 -0.64
C SER A 396 -28.59 10.06 -0.59
N SER A 397 -29.58 10.87 -0.22
CA SER A 397 -31.00 10.56 -0.29
C SER A 397 -31.75 11.72 -0.97
N ARG A 398 -32.89 11.42 -1.58
CA ARG A 398 -33.79 12.43 -2.15
C ARG A 398 -34.74 13.04 -1.12
N LYS A 399 -34.99 12.34 0.00
CA LYS A 399 -35.98 12.72 1.02
C LYS A 399 -35.36 13.09 2.37
N GLU A 400 -34.21 12.53 2.68
CA GLU A 400 -33.50 12.73 3.95
C GLU A 400 -32.14 13.41 3.72
N PRO A 401 -31.56 14.06 4.74
CA PRO A 401 -30.18 14.54 4.68
C PRO A 401 -29.22 13.38 4.38
N GLY A 402 -28.25 13.62 3.50
CA GLY A 402 -27.19 12.67 3.20
C GLY A 402 -26.19 12.52 4.35
N VAL A 403 -25.29 11.56 4.20
CA VAL A 403 -24.21 11.25 5.13
C VAL A 403 -22.89 11.24 4.38
N ASP A 404 -22.00 12.14 4.77
CA ASP A 404 -20.65 12.22 4.23
C ASP A 404 -19.65 11.88 5.35
N MET A 405 -18.65 11.05 5.04
CA MET A 405 -17.62 10.62 6.00
C MET A 405 -16.22 10.65 5.40
N GLY A 406 -15.24 11.05 6.22
CA GLY A 406 -13.81 11.00 5.89
C GLY A 406 -13.30 12.16 5.04
N TYR A 407 -12.42 11.84 4.08
CA TYR A 407 -11.79 12.77 3.15
C TYR A 407 -12.47 12.66 1.79
N ILE A 408 -13.28 13.65 1.45
CA ILE A 408 -13.96 13.69 0.15
C ILE A 408 -13.15 14.51 -0.84
N ILE A 409 -12.77 13.86 -1.95
CA ILE A 409 -11.93 14.44 -2.98
C ILE A 409 -12.78 14.57 -4.26
N PRO A 410 -13.27 15.78 -4.58
CA PRO A 410 -14.06 16.00 -5.79
C PRO A 410 -13.33 15.51 -7.04
N GLY A 411 -14.05 14.84 -7.94
CA GLY A 411 -13.49 14.30 -9.18
C GLY A 411 -12.73 12.96 -9.03
N SER A 412 -12.50 12.49 -7.80
CA SER A 412 -11.89 11.17 -7.50
C SER A 412 -12.91 10.19 -6.90
N GLU A 413 -14.20 10.44 -7.13
CA GLU A 413 -15.31 9.65 -6.59
C GLU A 413 -15.82 8.65 -7.62
N ILE A 414 -15.99 7.39 -7.20
CA ILE A 414 -16.71 6.37 -7.98
C ILE A 414 -18.10 6.18 -7.38
N VAL A 415 -19.12 6.27 -8.23
CA VAL A 415 -20.51 6.02 -7.83
C VAL A 415 -20.79 4.54 -7.84
N LEU A 416 -21.39 4.03 -6.77
CA LEU A 416 -21.86 2.67 -6.71
C LEU A 416 -23.28 2.63 -7.29
N ASP A 417 -23.46 1.90 -8.38
CA ASP A 417 -24.78 1.69 -8.99
C ASP A 417 -25.64 0.81 -8.08
N LEU A 418 -26.81 1.34 -7.70
CA LEU A 418 -27.78 0.71 -6.80
C LEU A 418 -29.17 0.63 -7.47
N GLU A 419 -29.18 0.32 -8.76
CA GLU A 419 -30.42 0.11 -9.50
C GLU A 419 -30.53 -1.37 -9.85
N ASN A 420 -31.75 -1.93 -9.76
CA ASN A 420 -32.01 -3.24 -10.34
C ASN A 420 -32.38 -3.09 -11.82
N GLU A 421 -32.52 -4.22 -12.54
CA GLU A 421 -32.83 -4.25 -13.98
C GLU A 421 -34.13 -3.52 -14.34
N ASN A 422 -35.01 -3.28 -13.37
CA ASN A 422 -36.30 -2.61 -13.54
C ASN A 422 -36.30 -1.15 -13.04
N GLY A 423 -35.15 -0.61 -12.61
CA GLY A 423 -35.01 0.77 -12.11
C GLY A 423 -35.69 1.04 -10.77
N THR A 424 -36.03 0.01 -9.98
CA THR A 424 -36.65 0.18 -8.66
C THR A 424 -35.60 0.34 -7.56
N PRO A 425 -35.87 1.12 -6.50
CA PRO A 425 -34.93 1.32 -5.40
C PRO A 425 -34.65 0.01 -4.66
N VAL A 426 -33.36 -0.28 -4.46
CA VAL A 426 -32.85 -1.47 -3.77
C VAL A 426 -32.47 -1.15 -2.32
N THR A 427 -32.49 -2.17 -1.47
CA THR A 427 -32.23 -2.01 -0.04
C THR A 427 -30.79 -2.39 0.30
N LEU A 428 -29.97 -1.42 0.71
CA LEU A 428 -28.58 -1.67 1.10
C LEU A 428 -28.49 -2.66 2.29
N SER A 429 -27.86 -3.80 2.04
CA SER A 429 -27.65 -4.88 3.01
C SER A 429 -26.22 -4.94 3.55
N GLY A 430 -25.27 -4.25 2.90
CA GLY A 430 -23.88 -4.29 3.34
C GLY A 430 -22.86 -3.90 2.29
N PHE A 431 -21.61 -4.28 2.56
CA PHE A 431 -20.48 -4.04 1.68
C PHE A 431 -19.56 -5.27 1.58
N ILE A 432 -19.23 -5.67 0.36
CA ILE A 432 -18.05 -6.50 0.09
C ILE A 432 -16.84 -5.56 0.11
N THR A 433 -15.81 -5.93 0.86
CA THR A 433 -14.65 -5.06 1.10
C THR A 433 -13.37 -5.71 0.62
N ALA A 434 -12.58 -4.99 -0.18
CA ALA A 434 -11.19 -5.33 -0.47
C ALA A 434 -10.28 -4.58 0.51
N VAL A 435 -9.54 -5.32 1.33
CA VAL A 435 -8.80 -4.79 2.47
C VAL A 435 -7.34 -5.20 2.37
N GLY A 436 -6.45 -4.25 2.65
CA GLY A 436 -5.02 -4.46 2.73
C GLY A 436 -4.49 -4.26 4.14
N PRO A 437 -3.20 -4.52 4.36
CA PRO A 437 -2.54 -4.42 5.66
C PRO A 437 -2.44 -2.99 6.22
N SER A 438 -2.73 -1.96 5.43
CA SER A 438 -2.62 -0.54 5.81
C SER A 438 -3.87 0.28 5.54
N GLY A 439 -4.90 -0.28 4.91
CA GLY A 439 -6.15 0.44 4.67
C GLY A 439 -7.12 -0.36 3.82
N ILE A 440 -8.29 0.23 3.57
CA ILE A 440 -9.31 -0.30 2.67
C ILE A 440 -9.04 0.19 1.26
N HIS A 441 -9.03 -0.72 0.29
CA HIS A 441 -8.69 -0.44 -1.11
C HIS A 441 -9.90 -0.30 -2.01
N ALA A 442 -10.96 -1.05 -1.74
CA ALA A 442 -12.21 -0.95 -2.51
C ALA A 442 -13.42 -1.38 -1.69
N LEU A 443 -14.57 -0.81 -2.05
CA LEU A 443 -15.88 -1.17 -1.50
C LEU A 443 -16.84 -1.50 -2.65
N ARG A 444 -17.69 -2.50 -2.42
CA ARG A 444 -18.78 -2.87 -3.33
C ARG A 444 -20.04 -3.03 -2.50
N ALA A 445 -21.09 -2.30 -2.84
CA ALA A 445 -22.34 -2.35 -2.11
C ALA A 445 -23.11 -3.64 -2.45
N THR A 446 -23.77 -4.20 -1.43
CA THR A 446 -24.68 -5.33 -1.57
C THR A 446 -26.07 -4.92 -1.17
N THR A 447 -27.06 -5.54 -1.80
CA THR A 447 -28.47 -5.26 -1.55
C THR A 447 -29.19 -6.51 -1.06
N LEU A 448 -30.39 -6.38 -0.46
CA LEU A 448 -31.20 -7.52 -0.05
C LEU A 448 -31.77 -8.28 -1.26
N GLU A 449 -31.92 -7.56 -2.38
CA GLU A 449 -32.41 -8.08 -3.65
C GLU A 449 -31.33 -8.86 -4.43
N GLY A 450 -30.11 -8.98 -3.88
CA GLY A 450 -29.01 -9.73 -4.49
C GLY A 450 -28.20 -8.95 -5.54
N VAL A 451 -28.53 -7.68 -5.78
CA VAL A 451 -27.78 -6.79 -6.67
C VAL A 451 -26.44 -6.41 -6.02
N LEU A 452 -25.37 -6.47 -6.82
CA LEU A 452 -24.03 -6.05 -6.43
C LEU A 452 -23.58 -4.88 -7.30
N SER A 453 -23.22 -3.75 -6.68
CA SER A 453 -22.74 -2.57 -7.42
C SER A 453 -21.42 -2.82 -8.17
N ILE A 454 -20.93 -1.85 -8.94
CA ILE A 454 -19.52 -1.83 -9.31
C ILE A 454 -18.60 -1.66 -8.08
N TRP A 455 -17.31 -1.90 -8.24
CA TRP A 455 -16.33 -1.59 -7.20
C TRP A 455 -16.00 -0.10 -7.17
N GLY A 456 -16.12 0.52 -6.01
CA GLY A 456 -15.52 1.82 -5.72
C GLY A 456 -14.11 1.62 -5.21
N GLY A 457 -13.11 1.79 -6.10
CA GLY A 457 -11.69 1.57 -5.82
C GLY A 457 -11.13 0.36 -6.60
N CYS A 458 -9.94 -0.10 -6.20
CA CYS A 458 -9.23 -1.19 -6.89
C CYS A 458 -9.19 -2.47 -6.02
N PRO A 459 -10.01 -3.49 -6.32
CA PRO A 459 -9.99 -4.76 -5.59
C PRO A 459 -8.86 -5.70 -6.04
N ASP A 460 -8.19 -5.39 -7.16
CA ASP A 460 -7.28 -6.31 -7.82
C ASP A 460 -6.11 -6.71 -6.93
N SER A 461 -5.88 -8.03 -6.89
CA SER A 461 -4.80 -8.63 -6.09
C SER A 461 -4.86 -8.26 -4.60
N LYS A 462 -6.05 -7.96 -4.06
CA LYS A 462 -6.29 -7.71 -2.63
C LYS A 462 -7.18 -8.77 -2.01
N PRO A 463 -6.98 -9.10 -0.72
CA PRO A 463 -7.92 -9.95 -0.01
C PRO A 463 -9.30 -9.31 0.13
N VAL A 464 -10.35 -10.12 -0.01
CA VAL A 464 -11.76 -9.70 -0.06
C VAL A 464 -12.55 -10.37 1.07
N THR A 465 -13.53 -9.66 1.63
CA THR A 465 -14.37 -10.20 2.70
C THR A 465 -15.85 -9.82 2.55
N LEU A 466 -16.73 -10.72 3.03
CA LEU A 466 -18.19 -10.56 3.08
C LEU A 466 -18.69 -10.18 4.48
N ARG A 467 -17.79 -9.92 5.44
CA ARG A 467 -18.11 -9.70 6.87
C ARG A 467 -19.20 -8.66 7.15
N LEU A 468 -19.35 -7.69 6.26
CA LEU A 468 -20.28 -6.57 6.41
C LEU A 468 -21.57 -6.75 5.61
N CYS A 469 -21.78 -7.93 5.02
CA CYS A 469 -23.02 -8.29 4.34
C CYS A 469 -23.99 -8.88 5.36
N ASN A 470 -25.09 -8.18 5.61
CA ASN A 470 -26.14 -8.63 6.51
C ASN A 470 -27.32 -9.21 5.73
N LYS A 471 -28.15 -10.01 6.40
CA LYS A 471 -29.44 -10.49 5.89
C LYS A 471 -30.57 -9.45 6.01
N GLU A 472 -30.26 -8.31 6.60
CA GLU A 472 -31.19 -7.21 6.88
C GLU A 472 -30.58 -5.89 6.41
N ARG A 473 -31.43 -4.85 6.27
CA ARG A 473 -30.99 -3.50 5.90
C ARG A 473 -30.01 -2.95 6.93
N ILE A 474 -28.87 -2.41 6.47
CA ILE A 474 -27.97 -1.70 7.38
C ILE A 474 -28.55 -0.35 7.78
N SER A 475 -28.57 -0.07 9.08
CA SER A 475 -29.17 1.15 9.63
C SER A 475 -28.17 2.26 9.92
N HIS A 476 -26.91 1.90 10.18
CA HIS A 476 -25.85 2.81 10.55
C HIS A 476 -24.55 2.40 9.86
N LEU A 477 -23.63 3.35 9.76
CA LEU A 477 -22.28 3.14 9.27
C LEU A 477 -21.30 3.76 10.25
N LYS A 478 -20.19 3.06 10.52
CA LYS A 478 -19.08 3.59 11.32
C LYS A 478 -17.78 3.41 10.56
N CYS A 479 -17.10 4.52 10.31
CA CYS A 479 -15.84 4.58 9.60
C CYS A 479 -14.73 5.10 10.53
N ALA A 480 -13.55 4.51 10.42
CA ALA A 480 -12.34 5.01 11.05
C ALA A 480 -11.32 5.34 9.98
N PHE A 481 -10.79 6.55 10.06
CA PHE A 481 -9.80 7.10 9.16
C PHE A 481 -8.52 7.41 9.92
N ASP A 482 -7.40 7.26 9.24
CA ASP A 482 -6.13 7.81 9.67
C ASP A 482 -5.96 9.23 9.12
N GLY A 483 -4.73 9.68 8.91
CA GLY A 483 -4.41 11.01 8.41
C GLY A 483 -4.85 11.27 6.97
N PHE A 484 -5.29 10.27 6.19
CA PHE A 484 -5.75 10.51 4.81
C PHE A 484 -6.64 9.42 4.19
N LYS A 485 -6.80 8.25 4.82
CA LYS A 485 -7.52 7.09 4.24
C LYS A 485 -8.36 6.35 5.27
N LEU A 486 -9.30 5.55 4.77
CA LEU A 486 -10.17 4.66 5.53
C LEU A 486 -9.38 3.41 5.96
N VAL A 487 -9.27 3.20 7.27
CA VAL A 487 -8.54 2.06 7.87
C VAL A 487 -9.46 1.01 8.48
N ALA A 488 -10.70 1.37 8.81
CA ALA A 488 -11.73 0.41 9.19
C ALA A 488 -13.14 0.92 8.86
N ILE A 489 -14.03 -0.01 8.53
CA ILE A 489 -15.45 0.23 8.27
C ILE A 489 -16.27 -0.81 9.02
N SER A 490 -17.41 -0.38 9.54
CA SER A 490 -18.25 -1.20 10.42
C SER A 490 -19.72 -0.97 10.17
N VAL A 491 -20.49 -2.06 10.29
CA VAL A 491 -21.96 -2.06 10.22
C VAL A 491 -22.52 -2.69 11.51
N PRO A 492 -23.78 -2.40 11.89
CA PRO A 492 -24.41 -3.03 13.06
C PRO A 492 -24.39 -4.56 12.94
N ASP A 493 -24.13 -5.23 14.06
CA ASP A 493 -24.22 -6.68 14.19
C ASP A 493 -25.65 -7.08 14.60
N PRO A 494 -26.46 -7.68 13.71
CA PRO A 494 -27.82 -8.10 14.05
C PRO A 494 -27.85 -9.35 14.95
N GLU A 495 -26.75 -10.10 15.09
CA GLU A 495 -26.74 -11.42 15.72
C GLU A 495 -26.40 -11.40 17.23
N VAL A 496 -25.89 -10.28 17.73
CA VAL A 496 -25.53 -10.13 19.17
C VAL A 496 -26.72 -9.68 20.02
N GLY A 497 -27.85 -9.30 19.40
CA GLY A 497 -29.09 -8.92 20.10
C GLY A 497 -29.91 -10.10 20.65
N SER A 498 -29.62 -11.34 20.26
CA SER A 498 -30.23 -12.53 20.84
C SER A 498 -29.40 -13.00 22.03
N HIS A 499 -30.01 -13.19 23.20
CA HIS A 499 -29.37 -13.72 24.43
C HIS A 499 -28.82 -15.16 24.30
N GLU A 500 -28.84 -15.75 23.11
CA GLU A 500 -28.25 -17.04 22.81
C GLU A 500 -26.81 -16.86 22.31
N ARG A 501 -25.89 -17.77 22.68
CA ARG A 501 -24.51 -17.74 22.18
C ARG A 501 -24.55 -17.56 20.66
N PRO A 502 -23.85 -16.56 20.10
CA PRO A 502 -23.90 -16.31 18.66
C PRO A 502 -23.53 -17.61 17.93
N PRO A 503 -24.34 -18.07 16.97
CA PRO A 503 -24.00 -19.24 16.18
C PRO A 503 -22.62 -19.01 15.55
N HIS A 504 -21.77 -20.04 15.53
CA HIS A 504 -20.49 -19.94 14.83
C HIS A 504 -20.77 -19.60 13.36
N LEU A 505 -20.59 -18.32 13.00
CA LEU A 505 -20.80 -17.84 11.65
C LEU A 505 -19.79 -18.53 10.71
N PRO A 506 -20.22 -18.91 9.49
CA PRO A 506 -19.34 -19.58 8.53
C PRO A 506 -18.07 -18.77 8.25
N LEU A 507 -16.93 -19.44 8.13
CA LEU A 507 -15.63 -18.86 7.78
C LEU A 507 -15.70 -18.17 6.41
N ARG A 508 -16.56 -18.66 5.52
CA ARG A 508 -16.82 -18.05 4.20
C ARG A 508 -17.28 -16.59 4.32
N THR A 509 -18.14 -16.28 5.30
CA THR A 509 -18.69 -14.94 5.51
C THR A 509 -17.88 -14.12 6.50
N THR A 510 -17.10 -14.76 7.39
CA THR A 510 -16.35 -14.09 8.46
C THR A 510 -14.85 -13.99 8.26
N ALA A 511 -14.26 -14.62 7.25
CA ALA A 511 -12.84 -14.47 6.95
C ALA A 511 -12.57 -13.42 5.85
N ILE A 512 -11.29 -13.04 5.77
CA ILE A 512 -10.74 -12.25 4.67
C ILE A 512 -10.06 -13.24 3.73
N TRP A 513 -10.48 -13.33 2.47
CA TRP A 513 -10.04 -14.38 1.55
C TRP A 513 -9.17 -13.84 0.42
N TYR A 514 -8.19 -14.61 -0.01
CA TYR A 514 -7.42 -14.38 -1.23
C TYR A 514 -7.26 -15.68 -2.04
N PRO A 515 -7.32 -15.66 -3.38
CA PRO A 515 -7.64 -14.49 -4.22
C PRO A 515 -9.11 -14.08 -4.18
N THR A 516 -10.00 -15.01 -3.86
CA THR A 516 -11.44 -14.82 -3.84
C THR A 516 -12.07 -15.56 -2.67
N VAL A 517 -13.33 -15.25 -2.36
CA VAL A 517 -14.10 -16.07 -1.42
C VAL A 517 -14.32 -17.45 -2.05
N PRO A 518 -14.04 -18.57 -1.35
CA PRO A 518 -14.25 -19.90 -1.93
C PRO A 518 -15.72 -20.11 -2.35
N PRO A 519 -16.02 -20.90 -3.40
CA PRO A 519 -17.38 -21.15 -3.87
C PRO A 519 -18.26 -21.90 -2.86
N GLU A 520 -19.59 -21.76 -2.92
CA GLU A 520 -20.50 -22.40 -1.96
C GLU A 520 -20.53 -23.93 -2.03
N ASP A 521 -20.16 -24.50 -3.18
CA ASP A 521 -20.17 -25.95 -3.44
C ASP A 521 -18.96 -26.70 -2.87
N VAL A 522 -18.08 -26.03 -2.12
CA VAL A 522 -16.95 -26.66 -1.40
C VAL A 522 -17.10 -26.60 0.11
N TYR A 523 -16.59 -27.62 0.79
CA TYR A 523 -16.57 -27.74 2.24
C TYR A 523 -15.23 -27.26 2.81
N LEU A 524 -15.28 -26.36 3.81
CA LEU A 524 -14.10 -25.72 4.42
C LEU A 524 -13.63 -26.38 5.73
N HIS A 525 -14.38 -27.34 6.28
CA HIS A 525 -14.02 -28.08 7.51
C HIS A 525 -13.63 -27.19 8.70
N GLU A 526 -14.27 -26.02 8.81
CA GLU A 526 -13.91 -24.92 9.70
C GLU A 526 -13.99 -25.25 11.21
N SER A 527 -14.77 -26.26 11.58
CA SER A 527 -14.89 -26.74 12.96
C SER A 527 -13.55 -27.17 13.56
N THR A 528 -12.66 -27.66 12.71
CA THR A 528 -11.32 -28.14 13.07
C THR A 528 -10.22 -27.12 12.83
N PHE A 529 -10.52 -25.92 12.32
CA PHE A 529 -9.52 -24.93 12.00
C PHE A 529 -9.09 -24.13 13.24
N ALA A 530 -7.82 -24.17 13.62
CA ALA A 530 -7.30 -23.46 14.81
C ALA A 530 -7.43 -21.93 14.70
N GLY A 531 -7.40 -21.39 13.48
CA GLY A 531 -7.52 -19.95 13.24
C GLY A 531 -8.91 -19.37 13.55
N LYS A 532 -9.91 -20.20 13.88
CA LYS A 532 -11.26 -19.73 14.25
C LYS A 532 -11.29 -18.94 15.57
N GLU A 533 -10.27 -19.10 16.42
CA GLU A 533 -10.14 -18.41 17.70
C GLU A 533 -9.52 -17.00 17.54
N VAL A 534 -9.06 -16.63 16.34
CA VAL A 534 -8.46 -15.31 16.06
C VAL A 534 -9.56 -14.24 15.98
N PRO A 535 -9.42 -13.10 16.69
CA PRO A 535 -10.36 -12.00 16.66
C PRO A 535 -10.62 -11.53 15.24
N GLN A 536 -11.89 -11.44 14.85
CA GLN A 536 -12.28 -10.96 13.53
C GLN A 536 -11.87 -9.50 13.29
N SER A 537 -11.61 -8.73 14.34
CA SER A 537 -11.07 -7.37 14.24
C SER A 537 -9.64 -7.31 13.68
N GLU A 538 -8.93 -8.44 13.63
CA GLU A 538 -7.55 -8.52 13.16
C GLU A 538 -7.47 -8.92 11.68
N TYR A 539 -6.42 -8.44 11.01
CA TYR A 539 -6.13 -8.66 9.61
C TYR A 539 -5.30 -9.94 9.43
N HIS A 540 -6.00 -11.04 9.21
CA HIS A 540 -5.43 -12.36 8.93
C HIS A 540 -6.06 -12.94 7.66
N PRO A 541 -5.52 -12.64 6.47
CA PRO A 541 -6.06 -13.16 5.23
C PRO A 541 -5.87 -14.68 5.16
N LEU A 542 -6.91 -15.36 4.73
CA LEU A 542 -6.93 -16.77 4.36
C LEU A 542 -6.66 -16.90 2.86
N ILE A 543 -5.59 -17.60 2.53
CA ILE A 543 -5.12 -17.78 1.17
C ILE A 543 -5.49 -19.19 0.76
N HIS A 544 -6.38 -19.33 -0.22
CA HIS A 544 -6.81 -20.64 -0.69
C HIS A 544 -6.14 -21.02 -2.01
N VAL A 545 -5.78 -22.30 -2.14
CA VAL A 545 -5.18 -22.90 -3.34
C VAL A 545 -5.95 -24.15 -3.69
N MET A 546 -6.54 -24.18 -4.88
CA MET A 546 -7.35 -25.29 -5.38
C MET A 546 -6.49 -26.24 -6.22
N PHE A 547 -5.62 -27.01 -5.58
CA PHE A 547 -4.69 -27.92 -6.28
C PHE A 547 -5.37 -29.04 -7.08
N GLY A 548 -6.62 -29.36 -6.77
CA GLY A 548 -7.43 -30.30 -7.56
C GLY A 548 -7.97 -29.69 -8.85
N GLY A 549 -7.87 -28.37 -9.04
CA GLY A 549 -8.45 -27.68 -10.19
C GLY A 549 -10.00 -27.75 -10.24
N PRO A 550 -10.61 -27.28 -11.33
CA PRO A 550 -12.05 -27.38 -11.54
C PRO A 550 -12.49 -28.84 -11.49
N GLN A 551 -13.45 -29.16 -10.61
CA GLN A 551 -14.02 -30.50 -10.45
C GLN A 551 -12.98 -31.62 -10.23
N GLY A 552 -11.84 -31.32 -9.59
CA GLY A 552 -10.81 -32.34 -9.31
C GLY A 552 -10.00 -32.78 -10.54
N SER A 553 -10.17 -32.12 -11.69
CA SER A 553 -9.52 -32.48 -12.96
C SER A 553 -7.99 -32.51 -12.93
N TYR A 554 -7.34 -31.81 -11.97
CA TYR A 554 -5.88 -31.74 -11.88
C TYR A 554 -5.29 -32.86 -11.00
N LEU A 555 -6.12 -33.55 -10.22
CA LEU A 555 -5.65 -34.59 -9.28
C LEU A 555 -4.90 -35.71 -10.00
N LYS A 556 -5.33 -36.08 -11.22
CA LYS A 556 -4.67 -37.10 -12.05
C LYS A 556 -3.27 -36.72 -12.53
N TYR A 557 -2.88 -35.45 -12.41
CA TYR A 557 -1.55 -34.98 -12.80
C TYR A 557 -0.64 -34.75 -11.60
N LEU A 558 -1.18 -34.74 -10.37
CA LEU A 558 -0.44 -34.39 -9.16
C LEU A 558 0.59 -35.48 -8.84
N THR A 559 1.88 -35.13 -8.85
CA THR A 559 2.98 -36.10 -8.63
C THR A 559 3.77 -35.82 -7.36
N ARG A 560 3.78 -34.57 -6.87
CA ARG A 560 4.55 -34.19 -5.70
C ARG A 560 3.88 -33.09 -4.88
N ILE A 561 3.97 -33.23 -3.57
CA ILE A 561 3.63 -32.19 -2.58
C ILE A 561 4.92 -31.87 -1.82
N SER A 562 5.34 -30.62 -1.76
CA SER A 562 6.54 -30.22 -1.03
C SER A 562 6.24 -29.14 0.00
N VAL A 563 6.84 -29.24 1.17
CA VAL A 563 6.70 -28.22 2.22
C VAL A 563 8.01 -27.47 2.37
N THR A 564 7.95 -26.14 2.30
CA THR A 564 9.09 -25.25 2.50
C THR A 564 9.20 -24.89 3.97
N VAL A 565 10.39 -25.11 4.53
CA VAL A 565 10.78 -24.81 5.90
C VAL A 565 11.85 -23.73 5.86
N SER A 566 11.68 -22.66 6.61
CA SER A 566 12.72 -21.63 6.82
C SER A 566 13.08 -21.62 8.30
N GLY A 567 14.37 -21.84 8.60
CA GLY A 567 14.83 -22.05 9.98
C GLY A 567 14.13 -23.26 10.62
N GLN A 568 13.24 -23.02 11.58
CA GLN A 568 12.42 -24.06 12.24
C GLN A 568 10.91 -23.94 11.98
N THR A 569 10.52 -23.17 10.96
CA THR A 569 9.12 -22.83 10.69
C THR A 569 8.69 -23.30 9.32
N ILE A 570 7.50 -23.91 9.23
CA ILE A 570 6.87 -24.18 7.94
C ILE A 570 6.32 -22.86 7.38
N VAL A 571 6.82 -22.45 6.22
CA VAL A 571 6.49 -21.15 5.61
C VAL A 571 5.70 -21.27 4.31
N GLY A 572 5.68 -22.44 3.68
CA GLY A 572 4.90 -22.65 2.45
C GLY A 572 4.76 -24.11 2.05
N ILE A 573 3.90 -24.34 1.05
CA ILE A 573 3.57 -25.65 0.48
C ILE A 573 3.37 -25.51 -1.04
N ASP A 574 3.96 -26.45 -1.78
CA ASP A 574 3.94 -26.54 -3.24
C ASP A 574 3.24 -27.85 -3.68
N PHE A 575 2.44 -27.76 -4.73
CA PHE A 575 1.79 -28.87 -5.42
C PHE A 575 2.31 -28.90 -6.86
N GLU A 576 2.88 -30.01 -7.30
CA GLU A 576 3.54 -30.13 -8.61
C GLU A 576 2.94 -31.24 -9.46
N TYR A 577 2.93 -31.02 -10.76
CA TYR A 577 2.26 -31.88 -11.73
C TYR A 577 3.25 -32.44 -12.75
N GLY A 578 3.19 -33.75 -12.99
CA GLY A 578 4.25 -34.49 -13.71
C GLY A 578 3.98 -34.81 -15.18
N ALA A 579 3.05 -34.14 -15.84
CA ALA A 579 2.69 -34.43 -17.24
C ALA A 579 2.79 -33.16 -18.10
N GLU A 580 3.28 -33.28 -19.34
CA GLU A 580 3.27 -32.16 -20.32
C GLU A 580 1.86 -31.68 -20.64
N SER A 581 0.85 -32.54 -20.50
CA SER A 581 -0.56 -32.20 -20.65
C SER A 581 -1.20 -31.59 -19.39
N ALA A 582 -0.44 -31.41 -18.31
CA ALA A 582 -0.95 -30.78 -17.10
C ALA A 582 -1.25 -29.29 -17.37
N PRO A 583 -2.39 -28.76 -16.90
CA PRO A 583 -2.74 -27.36 -17.12
C PRO A 583 -1.77 -26.35 -16.48
N VAL A 584 -1.06 -26.78 -15.43
CA VAL A 584 -0.08 -25.99 -14.69
C VAL A 584 1.05 -26.90 -14.22
N GLU A 585 2.28 -26.36 -14.14
CA GLU A 585 3.43 -27.11 -13.61
C GLU A 585 3.45 -27.18 -12.07
N ARG A 586 3.02 -26.07 -11.42
CA ARG A 586 3.03 -25.93 -9.96
C ARG A 586 1.95 -24.98 -9.47
N LEU A 587 1.36 -25.28 -8.31
CA LEU A 587 0.57 -24.34 -7.50
C LEU A 587 1.19 -24.22 -6.10
N GLN A 588 1.16 -23.02 -5.51
CA GLN A 588 1.87 -22.71 -4.27
C GLN A 588 1.00 -21.92 -3.29
N ALA A 589 1.12 -22.23 -2.00
CA ALA A 589 0.66 -21.39 -0.90
C ALA A 589 1.84 -21.07 0.05
N GLY A 590 1.97 -19.81 0.47
CA GLY A 590 3.00 -19.35 1.42
C GLY A 590 4.31 -18.93 0.77
N ARG A 591 5.36 -18.75 1.58
CA ARG A 591 6.71 -18.35 1.12
C ARG A 591 7.43 -19.52 0.47
N ASN A 592 8.28 -19.22 -0.51
CA ASN A 592 9.08 -20.21 -1.20
C ASN A 592 10.59 -20.07 -0.95
N ALA A 593 11.29 -21.20 -0.96
CA ALA A 593 12.73 -21.30 -1.02
C ALA A 593 13.24 -20.80 -2.38
N MET A 594 14.05 -19.74 -2.39
CA MET A 594 14.79 -19.28 -3.57
C MET A 594 16.27 -19.15 -3.20
N GLY A 595 17.16 -19.31 -4.21
CA GLY A 595 18.60 -19.62 -4.11
C GLY A 595 19.54 -18.66 -3.36
N GLY A 596 19.18 -18.27 -2.14
CA GLY A 596 19.99 -17.53 -1.17
C GLY A 596 19.37 -17.48 0.24
N ASP A 597 18.31 -18.26 0.50
CA ASP A 597 17.66 -18.39 1.81
C ASP A 597 17.99 -19.77 2.41
N ASP A 598 18.22 -19.86 3.73
CA ASP A 598 18.52 -21.11 4.49
C ASP A 598 17.27 -22.00 4.62
N SER A 599 16.48 -22.09 3.55
CA SER A 599 15.21 -22.76 3.49
C SER A 599 15.33 -24.14 2.87
N LEU A 600 14.71 -25.12 3.52
CA LEU A 600 14.70 -26.53 3.13
C LEU A 600 13.33 -26.89 2.55
N ARG A 601 13.30 -27.64 1.45
CA ARG A 601 12.07 -28.22 0.90
C ARG A 601 12.00 -29.71 1.23
N ILE A 602 10.92 -30.13 1.87
CA ILE A 602 10.65 -31.53 2.23
C ILE A 602 9.61 -32.08 1.24
N PRO A 603 9.99 -33.00 0.33
CA PRO A 603 9.08 -33.54 -0.68
C PRO A 603 8.31 -34.79 -0.20
N PHE A 604 7.11 -34.98 -0.73
CA PHE A 604 6.27 -36.17 -0.63
C PHE A 604 5.74 -36.52 -2.02
N THR A 605 6.06 -37.71 -2.52
CA THR A 605 5.59 -38.19 -3.83
C THR A 605 4.19 -38.80 -3.71
N ILE A 606 3.31 -38.44 -4.63
CA ILE A 606 1.93 -38.92 -4.72
C ILE A 606 1.66 -39.41 -6.14
N ASP A 607 1.02 -40.57 -6.30
CA ASP A 607 0.72 -41.14 -7.61
C ASP A 607 -0.67 -40.73 -8.11
N GLY A 608 -0.84 -39.43 -8.39
CA GLY A 608 -2.07 -38.88 -8.98
C GLY A 608 -2.49 -39.59 -10.27
N PRO A 609 -1.56 -39.87 -11.23
CA PRO A 609 -1.88 -40.62 -12.45
C PRO A 609 -2.47 -42.01 -12.18
N GLY A 610 -1.96 -42.70 -11.16
CA GLY A 610 -2.51 -43.98 -10.69
C GLY A 610 -3.74 -43.85 -9.77
N GLY A 611 -4.33 -42.66 -9.63
CA GLY A 611 -5.53 -42.42 -8.82
C GLY A 611 -5.29 -42.29 -7.32
N GLU A 612 -4.05 -42.04 -6.88
CA GLU A 612 -3.76 -41.71 -5.48
C GLU A 612 -4.23 -40.28 -5.15
N ILE A 613 -5.03 -40.14 -4.11
CA ILE A 613 -5.59 -38.85 -3.66
C ILE A 613 -5.42 -38.66 -2.16
N LEU A 614 -5.39 -37.39 -1.73
CA LEU A 614 -5.40 -37.04 -0.30
C LEU A 614 -6.78 -37.31 0.31
N THR A 615 -6.77 -37.99 1.46
CA THR A 615 -7.98 -38.31 2.24
C THR A 615 -7.99 -37.63 3.60
N GLY A 616 -6.86 -37.06 4.04
CA GLY A 616 -6.80 -36.32 5.29
C GLY A 616 -5.58 -35.41 5.40
N ILE A 617 -5.76 -34.30 6.10
CA ILE A 617 -4.71 -33.35 6.48
C ILE A 617 -4.87 -33.05 7.97
N GLN A 618 -3.78 -33.14 8.73
CA GLN A 618 -3.73 -32.80 10.14
C GLN A 618 -2.59 -31.82 10.39
N VAL A 619 -2.88 -30.76 11.13
CA VAL A 619 -1.92 -29.69 11.43
C VAL A 619 -1.67 -29.69 12.93
N ASN A 620 -0.40 -29.67 13.34
CA ASN A 620 -0.03 -29.44 14.73
C ASN A 620 0.73 -28.12 14.86
N GLY A 621 0.35 -27.33 15.86
CA GLY A 621 1.01 -26.08 16.19
C GLY A 621 0.37 -25.46 17.44
N ASP A 622 1.02 -24.46 17.99
CA ASP A 622 0.36 -23.57 18.94
C ASP A 622 -0.52 -22.62 18.14
N CYS A 623 -1.79 -22.45 18.54
CA CYS A 623 -2.58 -21.32 18.05
C CYS A 623 -1.78 -20.04 18.30
N TRP A 624 -1.80 -19.10 17.35
CA TRP A 624 -1.04 -17.83 17.39
C TRP A 624 0.47 -17.93 17.13
N LYS A 625 1.01 -19.12 16.83
CA LYS A 625 2.40 -19.29 16.41
C LYS A 625 2.50 -20.06 15.09
N ASN A 626 3.72 -20.46 14.79
CA ASN A 626 4.11 -21.19 13.60
C ASN A 626 3.56 -22.63 13.61
N ILE A 627 3.16 -23.09 12.43
CA ILE A 627 2.85 -24.51 12.23
C ILE A 627 4.13 -25.33 12.44
N THR A 628 4.04 -26.31 13.34
CA THR A 628 5.18 -27.16 13.73
C THR A 628 5.28 -28.44 12.92
N SER A 629 4.14 -28.99 12.49
CA SER A 629 4.10 -30.14 11.59
C SER A 629 2.80 -30.21 10.80
N ILE A 630 2.88 -30.77 9.59
CA ILE A 630 1.73 -31.06 8.73
C ILE A 630 1.77 -32.56 8.44
N LYS A 631 0.69 -33.27 8.74
CA LYS A 631 0.55 -34.69 8.43
C LYS A 631 -0.52 -34.89 7.35
N VAL A 632 -0.19 -35.65 6.32
CA VAL A 632 -1.10 -35.97 5.20
C VAL A 632 -1.37 -37.47 5.15
N ALA A 633 -2.54 -37.85 4.67
CA ALA A 633 -2.97 -39.24 4.46
C ALA A 633 -3.58 -39.43 3.06
N THR A 634 -3.42 -40.62 2.46
CA THR A 634 -3.93 -40.95 1.12
C THR A 634 -4.91 -42.12 1.12
N ASN A 635 -5.63 -42.31 0.00
CA ASN A 635 -6.52 -43.47 -0.22
C ASN A 635 -5.78 -44.81 -0.35
N ARG A 636 -4.44 -44.79 -0.43
CA ARG A 636 -3.58 -45.99 -0.44
C ARG A 636 -3.02 -46.32 0.95
N ASN A 637 -3.67 -45.85 2.02
CA ASN A 637 -3.23 -46.02 3.42
C ASN A 637 -1.80 -45.50 3.71
N ARG A 638 -1.27 -44.59 2.87
CA ARG A 638 0.00 -43.91 3.14
C ARG A 638 -0.24 -42.71 4.05
N GLN A 639 0.70 -42.47 4.96
CA GLN A 639 0.75 -41.26 5.78
C GLN A 639 2.15 -40.67 5.74
N PHE A 640 2.24 -39.35 5.76
CA PHE A 640 3.52 -38.64 5.76
C PHE A 640 3.43 -37.40 6.63
N THR A 641 4.49 -37.11 7.40
CA THR A 641 4.56 -35.95 8.29
C THR A 641 5.70 -35.04 7.85
N PHE A 642 5.37 -33.83 7.44
CA PHE A 642 6.31 -32.74 7.23
C PHE A 642 6.65 -32.11 8.59
N GLN A 643 7.91 -32.17 9.00
CA GLN A 643 8.39 -31.57 10.24
C GLN A 643 9.81 -31.00 10.04
N PRO A 644 10.10 -29.76 10.46
CA PRO A 644 11.46 -29.24 10.54
C PRO A 644 12.32 -30.15 11.43
N ASN A 645 13.50 -30.58 10.95
CA ASN A 645 14.34 -31.65 11.52
C ASN A 645 14.25 -31.84 13.05
N ALA A 646 14.02 -33.10 13.44
CA ALA A 646 14.01 -33.59 14.82
C ALA A 646 15.41 -33.56 15.47
N ILE A 647 15.90 -32.38 15.85
CA ILE A 647 16.94 -32.26 16.89
C ILE A 647 16.20 -32.28 18.23
N PRO A 648 16.66 -33.00 19.27
CA PRO A 648 16.00 -33.01 20.57
C PRO A 648 15.86 -31.58 21.06
N GLN A 649 14.64 -31.08 21.15
CA GLN A 649 14.42 -29.81 21.83
C GLN A 649 14.95 -29.99 23.26
N LEU A 650 15.91 -29.16 23.66
CA LEU A 650 16.08 -28.82 25.06
C LEU A 650 14.69 -28.43 25.55
N ARG A 651 14.07 -29.31 26.34
CA ARG A 651 12.75 -29.10 26.91
C ARG A 651 12.86 -27.90 27.84
N PHE A 652 12.60 -26.71 27.33
CA PHE A 652 12.23 -25.61 28.20
C PHE A 652 10.92 -26.02 28.89
N PRO A 653 10.80 -25.84 30.22
CA PRO A 653 9.58 -26.16 30.92
C PRO A 653 8.42 -25.42 30.23
N PRO A 654 7.28 -26.11 29.99
CA PRO A 654 6.15 -25.48 29.34
C PRO A 654 5.73 -24.25 30.15
N GLY A 655 5.79 -23.08 29.52
CA GLY A 655 5.04 -21.92 30.01
C GLY A 655 3.55 -22.29 30.12
N PRO A 656 2.75 -21.53 30.88
CA PRO A 656 1.41 -21.94 31.35
C PRO A 656 0.32 -22.11 30.26
N LEU A 657 0.67 -22.19 28.98
CA LEU A 657 -0.26 -22.35 27.87
C LEU A 657 -0.33 -23.83 27.43
N VAL A 658 -1.51 -24.43 27.64
CA VAL A 658 -1.85 -25.81 27.27
C VAL A 658 -1.70 -26.00 25.75
N ARG A 659 -0.79 -26.89 25.32
CA ARG A 659 -0.71 -27.35 23.92
C ARG A 659 -2.00 -28.09 23.55
N LYS A 660 -2.88 -27.45 22.79
CA LYS A 660 -4.13 -28.06 22.33
C LYS A 660 -3.82 -28.97 21.14
N LYS A 661 -3.85 -30.28 21.35
CA LYS A 661 -3.71 -31.28 20.27
C LYS A 661 -4.96 -31.19 19.40
N MET A 662 -4.83 -30.77 18.15
CA MET A 662 -5.96 -30.65 17.24
C MET A 662 -6.46 -32.05 16.84
N GLY A 663 -7.79 -32.24 16.87
CA GLY A 663 -8.43 -33.47 16.44
C GLY A 663 -8.10 -33.81 14.99
N LYS A 664 -8.14 -35.10 14.65
CA LYS A 664 -8.01 -35.56 13.27
C LYS A 664 -9.13 -34.91 12.44
N ILE A 665 -8.79 -34.27 11.32
CA ILE A 665 -9.80 -33.71 10.43
C ILE A 665 -10.45 -34.88 9.68
N GLU A 666 -11.70 -35.17 10.00
CA GLU A 666 -12.53 -36.07 9.20
C GLU A 666 -13.22 -35.24 8.13
N ILE A 667 -12.84 -35.47 6.87
CA ILE A 667 -13.51 -34.83 5.73
C ILE A 667 -14.94 -35.38 5.62
N THR A 668 -15.85 -34.55 5.10
CA THR A 668 -17.24 -34.94 4.83
C THR A 668 -17.26 -36.23 3.98
N PRO A 669 -17.99 -37.29 4.40
CA PRO A 669 -18.07 -38.53 3.65
C PRO A 669 -18.53 -38.29 2.20
N GLY A 670 -17.90 -39.00 1.25
CA GLY A 670 -18.17 -38.84 -0.19
C GLY A 670 -17.57 -37.58 -0.83
N THR A 671 -16.69 -36.85 -0.12
CA THR A 671 -15.96 -35.71 -0.70
C THR A 671 -14.49 -36.04 -0.92
N THR A 672 -13.86 -35.34 -1.86
CA THR A 672 -12.43 -35.43 -2.17
C THR A 672 -11.75 -34.11 -1.86
N ILE A 673 -10.56 -34.15 -1.25
CA ILE A 673 -9.77 -32.95 -0.99
C ILE A 673 -9.23 -32.42 -2.32
N ILE A 674 -9.65 -31.21 -2.69
CA ILE A 674 -9.28 -30.54 -3.93
C ILE A 674 -8.56 -29.21 -3.70
N GLY A 675 -8.36 -28.82 -2.44
CA GLY A 675 -7.67 -27.59 -2.10
C GLY A 675 -7.28 -27.51 -0.64
N ILE A 676 -6.59 -26.43 -0.32
CA ILE A 676 -6.27 -26.01 1.05
C ILE A 676 -6.50 -24.50 1.18
N TYR A 677 -6.65 -24.04 2.41
CA TYR A 677 -6.48 -22.63 2.75
C TYR A 677 -5.50 -22.48 3.90
N ILE A 678 -4.75 -21.38 3.88
CA ILE A 678 -3.74 -21.07 4.88
C ILE A 678 -4.02 -19.70 5.50
N MET A 679 -3.81 -19.57 6.81
CA MET A 679 -3.83 -18.27 7.47
C MET A 679 -2.44 -17.66 7.39
N HIS A 680 -2.37 -16.48 6.78
CA HIS A 680 -1.13 -15.77 6.57
C HIS A 680 -0.91 -14.67 7.61
N ASP A 681 0.30 -14.64 8.16
CA ASP A 681 0.84 -13.53 8.94
C ASP A 681 2.11 -12.99 8.28
N SER A 682 2.25 -11.67 8.28
CA SER A 682 3.36 -10.98 7.62
C SER A 682 4.71 -11.19 8.32
N PHE A 683 4.72 -11.52 9.62
CA PHE A 683 5.94 -11.77 10.40
C PHE A 683 6.28 -13.25 10.44
N SER A 684 5.30 -14.07 10.76
CA SER A 684 5.40 -15.49 11.13
C SER A 684 5.20 -16.43 9.92
N GLY A 685 4.71 -15.91 8.79
CA GLY A 685 4.45 -16.69 7.59
C GLY A 685 3.11 -17.41 7.68
N MET A 686 3.13 -18.73 7.83
CA MET A 686 1.92 -19.55 7.84
C MET A 686 1.58 -19.99 9.27
N ILE A 687 0.44 -19.52 9.79
CA ILE A 687 0.03 -19.74 11.19
C ILE A 687 -1.19 -20.67 11.34
N GLY A 688 -1.83 -21.02 10.22
CA GLY A 688 -2.94 -21.96 10.20
C GLY A 688 -3.12 -22.59 8.82
N LEU A 689 -3.67 -23.80 8.77
CA LEU A 689 -3.99 -24.50 7.53
C LEU A 689 -5.27 -25.32 7.71
N GLY A 690 -6.13 -25.31 6.70
CA GLY A 690 -7.34 -26.13 6.65
C GLY A 690 -7.56 -26.73 5.25
N PRO A 691 -8.21 -27.91 5.15
CA PRO A 691 -8.50 -28.54 3.87
C PRO A 691 -9.76 -27.96 3.21
N ILE A 692 -9.83 -28.06 1.88
CA ILE A 692 -11.03 -27.80 1.08
C ILE A 692 -11.40 -29.09 0.35
N SER A 693 -12.63 -29.56 0.55
CA SER A 693 -13.14 -30.75 -0.16
C SER A 693 -14.40 -30.45 -0.96
N LYS A 694 -14.68 -31.28 -1.95
CA LYS A 694 -15.86 -31.18 -2.82
C LYS A 694 -16.39 -32.57 -3.16
N ARG A 695 -17.70 -32.69 -3.41
CA ARG A 695 -18.29 -33.89 -4.02
C ARG A 695 -17.99 -33.87 -5.52
N LEU A 696 -17.25 -34.86 -6.00
CA LEU A 696 -16.96 -34.99 -7.42
C LEU A 696 -18.11 -35.72 -8.12
N PRO A 697 -18.42 -35.42 -9.39
CA PRO A 697 -19.37 -36.19 -10.17
C PRO A 697 -18.92 -37.65 -10.22
N GLU A 698 -19.85 -38.60 -10.02
CA GLU A 698 -19.55 -40.01 -10.28
C GLU A 698 -19.20 -40.16 -11.76
N ASN A 699 -17.99 -40.64 -12.05
CA ASN A 699 -17.63 -41.01 -13.41
C ASN A 699 -18.60 -42.11 -13.86
N SER A 700 -19.51 -41.78 -14.77
CA SER A 700 -20.36 -42.72 -15.48
C SER A 700 -19.52 -43.62 -16.40
N HIS A 701 -18.82 -44.58 -15.81
CA HIS A 701 -18.25 -45.73 -16.49
C HIS A 701 -19.04 -46.99 -16.13
N ASN A 702 -20.33 -46.99 -16.49
CA ASN A 702 -21.03 -48.23 -16.80
C ASN A 702 -21.00 -48.40 -18.32
N GLY A 703 -19.85 -48.87 -18.81
CA GLY A 703 -19.78 -49.49 -20.14
C GLY A 703 -20.67 -50.72 -20.13
N SER A 704 -21.76 -50.64 -20.88
CA SER A 704 -22.73 -51.69 -21.12
C SER A 704 -22.07 -53.02 -21.51
N HIS A 705 -22.10 -54.00 -20.61
CA HIS A 705 -22.07 -55.41 -21.01
C HIS A 705 -23.41 -55.74 -21.67
N ALA A 706 -23.51 -55.51 -22.98
CA ALA A 706 -24.49 -56.19 -23.79
C ALA A 706 -24.11 -57.67 -23.85
N LYS A 707 -24.86 -58.51 -23.12
CA LYS A 707 -24.92 -59.94 -23.39
C LYS A 707 -25.77 -60.14 -24.63
N ASP A 708 -25.13 -60.39 -25.76
CA ASP A 708 -25.79 -61.01 -26.90
C ASP A 708 -26.23 -62.43 -26.52
N LYS A 709 -27.52 -62.68 -26.73
CA LYS A 709 -28.08 -64.03 -26.83
C LYS A 709 -27.99 -64.45 -28.30
N SER A 710 -27.14 -65.42 -28.57
CA SER A 710 -27.38 -66.51 -29.53
C SER A 710 -26.66 -67.74 -29.03
#